data_AF-A0AAJ1Q6D3-F1
#
_entry.id   AF-A0AAJ1Q6D3-F1
#
_cell.length_a   1.000
_cell.length_b   1.000
_cell.length_c   1.000
_cell.angle_alpha   90.00
_cell.angle_beta   90.00
_cell.angle_gamma   90.00
#
_symmetry.space_group_name_H-M   'P 1'
#
loop_
_entity.id
_entity.type
_entity.pdbx_description
1 polymer ?
#
loop_
_entity_poly.entity_id
_entity_poly.type
_entity_poly.pdbx_seq_one_letter_code
_entity_poly.pdbx_strand_id
1 'polypeptide(L)'
;MIIKEKLKIFFEYFHSLEISWQIYTLLAIYLSICVVSLWIDIRITWMLVIFLMIAILFFSFKYKSFVRDITLMANQLSKDVSLSQEYAIYHAPIGVLIYDESNRISWVNPKMQEIMEVDDIIGQSLESIDPKLVPVLNQTSMNEWQEISLSHGYYRILHHAKYHAIYLYDITYDREMQEATDSTIVVMGSLLLDDYDDLLYAMDDEKSAKFESELISDLHHWADQYHIFLKPTDEDRFMLLLTKADLNILEKEKFQSFEMIRKSYEEKNIPLSMALGLAYTQEIKQDMILVSNQARSNLDLALGRGGDQVVVRAIEGKANFYGGNTSHTEKRSDIRVKLFFQALKSSVVSADNVVIAGHRFPDTDSIGSALGIYQICQSWKKDARIIINQSELNHDITELLSDNYFKENYDQFFITHDHLNDFLKTKTLFILVDHHRPTLSEAEAYINDHDTVIIDHHRRSEDCLSNSVLSYLEPSASSASELVTEYFEFVEEGNSKVDDMIATALLSGIVVDTNQFSLRTGSRTFQAAAYLKSKGADSVKIQYLLKESLETITTRNRLIEKMELLDSGHAITLSDEEAILDNVTAAQTADEMLGIDHVDASFVIYRRKADEVGISARSLGSVNVQTIMEALGGGGHLSNAATQITGKTLTEVKDQLIQVIKEREE
;
A
#
# COMPACT_ATOMS: atom_id res chain seq x y z
N MET A 1 -64.83 12.17 -54.61
CA MET A 1 -63.78 12.59 -53.66
C MET A 1 -62.43 11.95 -53.97
N ILE A 2 -62.36 10.61 -54.09
CA ILE A 2 -61.13 9.82 -54.30
C ILE A 2 -60.29 10.22 -55.54
N ILE A 3 -60.92 10.61 -56.65
CA ILE A 3 -60.19 10.98 -57.88
C ILE A 3 -59.42 12.29 -57.71
N LYS A 4 -59.99 13.27 -56.99
CA LYS A 4 -59.39 14.61 -56.80
C LYS A 4 -58.15 14.54 -55.91
N GLU A 5 -58.19 13.67 -54.91
CA GLU A 5 -57.09 13.43 -53.97
C GLU A 5 -55.93 12.65 -54.62
N LYS A 6 -56.26 11.63 -55.42
CA LYS A 6 -55.26 10.92 -56.24
C LYS A 6 -54.62 11.83 -57.30
N LEU A 7 -55.38 12.74 -57.91
CA LEU A 7 -54.83 13.73 -58.84
C LEU A 7 -53.90 14.72 -58.13
N LYS A 8 -54.23 15.15 -56.91
CA LYS A 8 -53.38 16.06 -56.13
C LYS A 8 -52.03 15.41 -55.79
N ILE A 9 -52.06 14.18 -55.26
CA ILE A 9 -50.84 13.41 -54.95
C ILE A 9 -50.02 13.14 -56.20
N PHE A 10 -50.68 12.83 -57.33
CA PHE A 10 -49.99 12.67 -58.61
C PHE A 10 -49.30 13.95 -59.05
N PHE A 11 -49.94 15.11 -58.96
CA PHE A 11 -49.31 16.37 -59.34
C PHE A 11 -48.16 16.77 -58.42
N GLU A 12 -48.27 16.53 -57.11
CA GLU A 12 -47.19 16.76 -56.14
C GLU A 12 -45.98 15.85 -56.43
N TYR A 13 -46.20 14.56 -56.67
CA TYR A 13 -45.14 13.61 -57.05
C TYR A 13 -44.58 13.90 -58.44
N PHE A 14 -45.43 14.27 -59.40
CA PHE A 14 -44.97 14.60 -60.74
C PHE A 14 -44.10 15.86 -60.71
N HIS A 15 -44.46 16.89 -59.95
CA HIS A 15 -43.63 18.09 -59.80
C HIS A 15 -42.31 17.83 -59.07
N SER A 16 -42.21 16.80 -58.23
CA SER A 16 -40.95 16.45 -57.57
C SER A 16 -39.98 15.68 -58.47
N LEU A 17 -40.43 15.17 -59.63
CA LEU A 17 -39.54 14.59 -60.64
C LEU A 17 -38.81 15.70 -61.40
N GLU A 18 -37.48 15.62 -61.48
CA GLU A 18 -36.65 16.58 -62.25
C GLU A 18 -37.07 16.71 -63.73
N ILE A 19 -37.71 15.66 -64.27
CA ILE A 19 -38.14 15.55 -65.68
C ILE A 19 -39.46 16.31 -65.93
N SER A 20 -40.19 16.73 -64.90
CA SER A 20 -41.51 17.35 -65.03
C SER A 20 -41.50 18.65 -65.82
N TRP A 21 -40.52 19.51 -65.59
CA TRP A 21 -40.31 20.75 -66.35
C TRP A 21 -39.98 20.48 -67.83
N GLN A 22 -39.27 19.38 -68.13
CA GLN A 22 -39.00 18.97 -69.51
C GLN A 22 -40.29 18.53 -70.22
N ILE A 23 -41.19 17.84 -69.50
CA ILE A 23 -42.49 17.43 -70.06
C ILE A 23 -43.41 18.64 -70.26
N TYR A 24 -43.44 19.59 -69.32
CA TYR A 24 -44.23 20.82 -69.48
C TYR A 24 -43.74 21.68 -70.65
N THR A 25 -42.41 21.82 -70.82
CA THR A 25 -41.84 22.57 -71.95
C THR A 25 -42.13 21.90 -73.29
N LEU A 26 -41.97 20.57 -73.39
CA LEU A 26 -42.33 19.82 -74.59
C LEU A 26 -43.82 19.93 -74.92
N LEU A 27 -44.70 19.86 -73.92
CA LEU A 27 -46.14 20.02 -74.11
C LEU A 27 -46.49 21.44 -74.58
N ALA A 28 -45.85 22.47 -74.02
CA ALA A 28 -46.05 23.86 -74.42
C ALA A 28 -45.58 24.11 -75.86
N ILE A 29 -44.42 23.55 -76.25
CA ILE A 29 -43.91 23.60 -77.63
C ILE A 29 -44.90 22.91 -78.58
N TYR A 30 -45.37 21.72 -78.22
CA TYR A 30 -46.34 20.98 -79.03
C TYR A 30 -47.65 21.74 -79.21
N LEU A 31 -48.18 22.33 -78.14
CA LEU A 31 -49.40 23.14 -78.20
C LEU A 31 -49.20 24.38 -79.07
N SER A 32 -48.03 25.02 -79.00
CA SER A 32 -47.68 26.16 -79.86
C SER A 32 -47.64 25.76 -81.34
N ILE A 33 -47.11 24.57 -81.66
CA ILE A 33 -47.12 24.02 -83.03
C ILE A 33 -48.56 23.82 -83.51
N CYS A 34 -49.45 23.29 -82.67
CA CYS A 34 -50.88 23.15 -82.99
C CYS A 34 -51.59 24.50 -83.21
N VAL A 35 -51.23 25.54 -82.46
CA VAL A 35 -51.80 26.88 -82.65
C VAL A 35 -51.33 27.49 -83.97
N VAL A 36 -50.05 27.35 -84.31
CA VAL A 36 -49.52 27.84 -85.60
C VAL A 36 -50.17 27.08 -86.77
N SER A 37 -50.40 25.77 -86.66
CA SER A 37 -51.01 24.99 -87.74
C SER A 37 -52.45 25.41 -88.05
N LEU A 38 -53.19 26.00 -87.11
CA LEU A 38 -54.53 26.54 -87.33
C LEU A 38 -54.57 27.66 -88.38
N TRP A 39 -53.51 28.47 -88.46
CA TRP A 39 -53.40 29.56 -89.43
C TRP A 39 -52.97 29.08 -90.82
N ILE A 40 -52.49 27.84 -90.93
CA ILE A 40 -51.98 27.25 -92.17
C ILE A 40 -53.04 26.36 -92.83
N ASP A 41 -53.47 25.28 -92.16
CA ASP A 41 -54.53 24.37 -92.61
C ASP A 41 -55.15 23.62 -91.42
N ILE A 42 -56.47 23.68 -91.31
CA ILE A 42 -57.20 23.04 -90.21
C ILE A 42 -57.07 21.50 -90.20
N ARG A 43 -56.83 20.87 -91.36
CA ARG A 43 -56.66 19.41 -91.46
C ARG A 43 -55.38 18.92 -90.76
N ILE A 44 -54.31 19.71 -90.85
CA ILE A 44 -53.03 19.41 -90.18
C ILE A 44 -53.22 19.46 -88.66
N THR A 45 -53.99 20.44 -88.18
CA THR A 45 -54.29 20.56 -86.75
C THR A 45 -55.05 19.34 -86.23
N TRP A 46 -56.05 18.86 -86.97
CA TRP A 46 -56.78 17.64 -86.59
C TRP A 46 -55.88 16.40 -86.54
N MET A 47 -54.93 16.25 -87.47
CA MET A 47 -53.96 15.15 -87.41
C MET A 47 -53.07 15.20 -86.16
N LEU A 48 -52.59 16.39 -85.78
CA LEU A 48 -51.77 16.56 -84.58
C LEU A 48 -52.58 16.26 -83.31
N VAL A 49 -53.82 16.74 -83.21
CA VAL A 49 -54.69 16.44 -82.06
C VAL A 49 -54.94 14.93 -81.92
N ILE A 50 -55.21 14.23 -83.03
CA ILE A 50 -55.39 12.77 -83.01
C ILE A 50 -54.10 12.06 -82.58
N PHE A 51 -52.94 12.50 -83.08
CA PHE A 51 -51.65 11.95 -82.66
C PHE A 51 -51.40 12.12 -81.17
N LEU A 52 -51.68 13.31 -80.62
CA LEU A 52 -51.57 13.57 -79.19
C LEU A 52 -52.52 12.67 -78.38
N MET A 53 -53.75 12.47 -78.86
CA MET A 53 -54.72 11.59 -78.21
C MET A 53 -54.24 10.12 -78.19
N ILE A 54 -53.65 9.64 -79.29
CA ILE A 54 -53.06 8.30 -79.38
C ILE A 54 -51.85 8.17 -78.43
N ALA A 55 -50.99 9.19 -78.40
CA ALA A 55 -49.84 9.22 -77.50
C ALA A 55 -50.28 9.18 -76.03
N ILE A 56 -51.27 10.00 -75.64
CA ILE A 56 -51.83 10.01 -74.28
C ILE A 56 -52.41 8.62 -73.94
N LEU A 57 -53.17 8.00 -74.86
CA LEU A 57 -53.70 6.66 -74.67
C LEU A 57 -52.59 5.63 -74.46
N PHE A 58 -51.54 5.65 -75.29
CA PHE A 58 -50.38 4.75 -75.17
C PHE A 58 -49.64 4.95 -73.84
N PHE A 59 -49.36 6.19 -73.46
CA PHE A 59 -48.72 6.53 -72.18
C PHE A 59 -49.59 6.15 -71.00
N SER A 60 -50.91 6.35 -71.06
CA SER A 60 -51.84 5.94 -69.99
C SER A 60 -51.85 4.42 -69.78
N PHE A 61 -51.71 3.64 -70.87
CA PHE A 61 -51.62 2.19 -70.82
C PHE A 61 -50.27 1.74 -70.23
N LYS A 62 -49.16 2.36 -70.67
CA LYS A 62 -47.82 2.09 -70.13
C LYS A 62 -47.66 2.53 -68.67
N TYR A 63 -48.28 3.63 -68.26
CA TYR A 63 -48.27 4.14 -66.89
C TYR A 63 -48.81 3.10 -65.90
N LYS A 64 -49.93 2.43 -66.25
CA LYS A 64 -50.47 1.34 -65.42
C LYS A 64 -49.49 0.19 -65.26
N SER A 65 -48.75 -0.17 -66.32
CA SER A 65 -47.72 -1.21 -66.24
C SER A 65 -46.55 -0.77 -65.36
N PHE A 66 -46.02 0.44 -65.58
CA PHE A 66 -44.88 0.99 -64.86
C PHE A 66 -45.13 1.09 -63.35
N VAL A 67 -46.29 1.63 -62.95
CA VAL A 67 -46.68 1.72 -61.53
C VAL A 67 -46.80 0.33 -60.91
N ARG A 68 -47.34 -0.64 -61.64
CA ARG A 68 -47.45 -2.03 -61.16
C ARG A 68 -46.07 -2.63 -60.93
N ASP A 69 -45.14 -2.45 -61.87
CA ASP A 69 -43.80 -3.04 -61.80
C ASP A 69 -42.97 -2.43 -60.66
N ILE A 70 -43.06 -1.11 -60.44
CA ILE A 70 -42.46 -0.44 -59.26
C ILE A 70 -43.07 -0.96 -57.97
N THR A 71 -44.40 -1.07 -57.90
CA THR A 71 -45.08 -1.58 -56.68
C THR A 71 -44.65 -3.01 -56.37
N LEU A 72 -44.51 -3.86 -57.41
CA LEU A 72 -44.01 -5.22 -57.25
C LEU A 72 -42.57 -5.26 -56.74
N MET A 73 -41.69 -4.44 -57.31
CA MET A 73 -40.29 -4.33 -56.86
C MET A 73 -40.19 -3.81 -55.43
N ALA A 74 -40.96 -2.78 -55.06
CA ALA A 74 -41.00 -2.25 -53.70
C ALA A 74 -41.50 -3.28 -52.69
N ASN A 75 -42.55 -4.04 -53.05
CA ASN A 75 -43.06 -5.12 -52.20
C ASN A 75 -42.06 -6.27 -52.06
N GLN A 76 -41.36 -6.64 -53.14
CA GLN A 76 -40.29 -7.65 -53.08
C GLN A 76 -39.14 -7.19 -52.20
N LEU A 77 -38.64 -5.97 -52.39
CA LEU A 77 -37.57 -5.42 -51.56
C LEU A 77 -37.98 -5.35 -50.09
N SER A 78 -39.20 -4.89 -49.78
CA SER A 78 -39.71 -4.87 -48.41
C SER A 78 -39.74 -6.28 -47.82
N LYS A 79 -40.17 -7.28 -48.61
CA LYS A 79 -40.19 -8.68 -48.18
C LYS A 79 -38.78 -9.22 -47.92
N ASP A 80 -37.85 -8.96 -48.83
CA ASP A 80 -36.47 -9.44 -48.72
C ASP A 80 -35.75 -8.80 -47.52
N VAL A 81 -35.99 -7.51 -47.26
CA VAL A 81 -35.48 -6.82 -46.07
C VAL A 81 -36.08 -7.40 -44.79
N SER A 82 -37.40 -7.60 -44.73
CA SER A 82 -38.05 -8.22 -43.57
C SER A 82 -37.53 -9.63 -43.30
N LEU A 83 -37.40 -10.48 -44.32
CA LEU A 83 -36.84 -11.83 -44.18
C LEU A 83 -35.38 -11.79 -43.72
N SER A 84 -34.58 -10.84 -44.22
CA SER A 84 -33.19 -10.68 -43.81
C SER A 84 -33.07 -10.22 -42.36
N GLN A 85 -33.96 -9.32 -41.91
CA GLN A 85 -34.03 -8.88 -40.51
C GLN A 85 -34.43 -10.03 -39.58
N GLU A 86 -35.46 -10.80 -39.96
CA GLU A 86 -35.89 -11.98 -39.21
C GLU A 86 -34.77 -13.02 -39.11
N TYR A 87 -34.11 -13.32 -40.22
CA TYR A 87 -32.96 -14.22 -40.25
C TYR A 87 -31.82 -13.72 -39.36
N ALA A 88 -31.50 -12.43 -39.41
CA ALA A 88 -30.45 -11.82 -38.60
C ALA A 88 -30.74 -11.90 -37.11
N ILE A 89 -31.97 -11.63 -36.67
CA ILE A 89 -32.36 -11.72 -35.25
C ILE A 89 -32.36 -13.17 -34.77
N TYR A 90 -32.78 -14.11 -35.62
CA TYR A 90 -32.85 -15.53 -35.28
C TYR A 90 -31.46 -16.15 -35.10
N HIS A 91 -30.46 -15.70 -35.86
CA HIS A 91 -29.08 -16.20 -35.83
C HIS A 91 -28.09 -15.26 -35.14
N ALA A 92 -28.56 -14.17 -34.52
CA ALA A 92 -27.70 -13.25 -33.79
C ALA A 92 -27.09 -13.93 -32.55
N PRO A 93 -25.82 -13.68 -32.22
CA PRO A 93 -25.19 -14.15 -30.98
C PRO A 93 -25.64 -13.34 -29.75
N ILE A 94 -26.82 -12.73 -29.79
CA ILE A 94 -27.41 -11.89 -28.75
C ILE A 94 -28.79 -12.46 -28.44
N GLY A 95 -29.05 -12.74 -27.16
CA GLY A 95 -30.38 -13.06 -26.68
C GLY A 95 -31.25 -11.81 -26.71
N VAL A 96 -32.42 -11.89 -27.35
CA VAL A 96 -33.42 -10.82 -27.38
C VAL A 96 -34.68 -11.32 -26.73
N LEU A 97 -35.19 -10.55 -25.76
CA LEU A 97 -36.44 -10.80 -25.05
C LEU A 97 -37.33 -9.57 -25.16
N ILE A 98 -38.59 -9.78 -25.52
CA ILE A 98 -39.63 -8.76 -25.52
C ILE A 98 -40.67 -9.13 -24.47
N TYR A 99 -41.06 -8.17 -23.64
CA TYR A 99 -42.04 -8.35 -22.56
C TYR A 99 -43.24 -7.40 -22.71
N ASP A 100 -44.33 -7.67 -21.99
CA ASP A 100 -45.54 -6.86 -21.98
C ASP A 100 -45.58 -5.85 -20.81
N GLU A 101 -46.64 -5.04 -20.72
CA GLU A 101 -46.85 -4.06 -19.63
C GLU A 101 -46.96 -4.71 -18.24
N SER A 102 -47.20 -6.03 -18.17
CA SER A 102 -47.24 -6.80 -16.93
C SER A 102 -45.92 -7.53 -16.64
N ASN A 103 -44.83 -7.17 -17.34
CA ASN A 103 -43.51 -7.79 -17.25
C ASN A 103 -43.50 -9.30 -17.57
N ARG A 104 -44.45 -9.76 -18.40
CA ARG A 104 -44.48 -11.13 -18.91
C ARG A 104 -43.85 -11.22 -20.27
N ILE A 105 -43.17 -12.33 -20.54
CA ILE A 105 -42.46 -12.55 -21.80
C ILE A 105 -43.48 -12.70 -22.93
N SER A 106 -43.37 -11.85 -23.94
CA SER A 106 -44.19 -11.91 -25.15
C SER A 106 -43.48 -12.65 -26.28
N TRP A 107 -42.16 -12.51 -26.37
CA TRP A 107 -41.37 -13.11 -27.43
C TRP A 107 -39.89 -13.21 -27.05
N VAL A 108 -39.21 -14.22 -27.57
CA VAL A 108 -37.77 -14.43 -27.41
C VAL A 108 -37.17 -14.98 -28.70
N ASN A 109 -35.91 -14.66 -28.97
CA ASN A 109 -35.15 -15.33 -30.03
C ASN A 109 -34.53 -16.64 -29.52
N PRO A 110 -34.06 -17.54 -30.42
CA PRO A 110 -33.48 -18.82 -30.02
C PRO A 110 -32.28 -18.68 -29.08
N LYS A 111 -31.42 -17.67 -29.29
CA LYS A 111 -30.26 -17.45 -28.43
C LYS A 111 -30.67 -17.09 -27.00
N MET A 112 -31.76 -16.36 -26.80
CA MET A 112 -32.29 -16.08 -25.46
C MET A 112 -32.81 -17.35 -24.78
N GLN A 113 -33.47 -18.25 -25.53
CA GLN A 113 -33.92 -19.53 -25.00
C GLN A 113 -32.74 -20.41 -24.57
N GLU A 114 -31.68 -20.43 -25.38
CA GLU A 114 -30.42 -21.12 -25.06
C GLU A 114 -29.78 -20.57 -23.78
N ILE A 115 -29.65 -19.24 -23.66
CA ILE A 115 -29.07 -18.57 -22.47
C ILE A 115 -29.85 -18.89 -21.19
N MET A 116 -31.18 -18.98 -21.28
CA MET A 116 -32.03 -19.21 -20.12
C MET A 116 -32.17 -20.70 -19.78
N GLU A 117 -31.72 -21.62 -20.62
CA GLU A 117 -31.88 -23.08 -20.46
C GLU A 117 -33.32 -23.55 -20.14
N VAL A 118 -34.33 -22.77 -20.54
CA VAL A 118 -35.75 -23.10 -20.31
C VAL A 118 -36.50 -23.16 -21.64
N ASP A 119 -37.09 -24.33 -21.90
CA ASP A 119 -38.06 -24.51 -22.99
C ASP A 119 -39.40 -23.85 -22.63
N ASP A 120 -39.97 -23.09 -23.57
CA ASP A 120 -41.30 -22.46 -23.47
C ASP A 120 -41.47 -21.40 -22.36
N ILE A 121 -40.65 -20.36 -22.43
CA ILE A 121 -40.67 -19.20 -21.52
C ILE A 121 -41.74 -18.13 -21.82
N ILE A 122 -42.51 -18.29 -22.91
CA ILE A 122 -43.49 -17.29 -23.33
C ILE A 122 -44.67 -17.25 -22.32
N GLY A 123 -45.04 -16.06 -21.86
CA GLY A 123 -46.11 -15.82 -20.89
C GLY A 123 -45.69 -15.90 -19.41
N GLN A 124 -44.47 -16.35 -19.12
CA GLN A 124 -43.91 -16.37 -17.78
C GLN A 124 -43.49 -14.95 -17.34
N SER A 125 -43.42 -14.72 -16.02
CA SER A 125 -42.94 -13.45 -15.47
C SER A 125 -41.42 -13.38 -15.58
N LEU A 126 -40.87 -12.21 -15.85
CA LEU A 126 -39.41 -11.99 -15.83
C LEU A 126 -38.79 -12.32 -14.46
N GLU A 127 -39.52 -12.04 -13.38
CA GLU A 127 -39.11 -12.34 -12.01
C GLU A 127 -38.99 -13.85 -11.74
N SER A 128 -39.81 -14.67 -12.41
CA SER A 128 -39.76 -16.13 -12.23
C SER A 128 -38.59 -16.79 -12.93
N ILE A 129 -37.92 -16.09 -13.85
CA ILE A 129 -36.77 -16.62 -14.59
C ILE A 129 -35.48 -16.28 -13.86
N ASP A 130 -35.26 -15.00 -13.56
CA ASP A 130 -34.16 -14.60 -12.68
C ASP A 130 -34.56 -13.33 -11.89
N PRO A 131 -34.59 -13.39 -10.56
CA PRO A 131 -34.93 -12.23 -9.72
C PRO A 131 -34.04 -11.01 -9.98
N LYS A 132 -32.80 -11.21 -10.45
CA LYS A 132 -31.86 -10.13 -10.75
C LYS A 132 -32.24 -9.32 -11.99
N LEU A 133 -33.22 -9.75 -12.78
CA LEU A 133 -33.78 -8.96 -13.89
C LEU A 133 -34.74 -7.87 -13.40
N VAL A 134 -35.32 -7.98 -12.20
CA VAL A 134 -36.28 -7.01 -11.66
C VAL A 134 -35.67 -5.62 -11.45
N PRO A 135 -34.47 -5.48 -10.83
CA PRO A 135 -33.80 -4.18 -10.72
C PRO A 135 -33.51 -3.52 -12.07
N VAL A 136 -33.23 -4.31 -13.10
CA VAL A 136 -32.92 -3.80 -14.45
C VAL A 136 -34.16 -3.16 -15.08
N LEU A 137 -35.35 -3.75 -14.87
CA LEU A 137 -36.63 -3.22 -15.36
C LEU A 137 -36.99 -1.87 -14.72
N ASN A 138 -36.55 -1.63 -13.48
CA ASN A 138 -36.83 -0.40 -12.75
C ASN A 138 -35.95 0.78 -13.21
N GLN A 139 -34.93 0.53 -14.02
CA GLN A 139 -34.08 1.59 -14.58
C GLN A 139 -34.71 2.15 -15.86
N THR A 140 -34.82 3.47 -15.95
CA THR A 140 -35.26 4.14 -17.18
C THR A 140 -34.23 3.94 -18.28
N SER A 141 -34.51 3.03 -19.23
CA SER A 141 -33.75 2.73 -20.47
C SER A 141 -32.23 2.92 -20.38
N MET A 142 -31.50 1.81 -20.34
CA MET A 142 -30.05 1.83 -20.41
C MET A 142 -29.58 2.18 -21.83
N ASN A 143 -28.66 3.14 -21.94
CA ASN A 143 -27.97 3.44 -23.21
C ASN A 143 -26.64 2.67 -23.36
N GLU A 144 -26.20 2.00 -22.29
CA GLU A 144 -24.93 1.27 -22.25
C GLU A 144 -25.14 -0.16 -21.73
N TRP A 145 -24.30 -1.07 -22.19
CA TRP A 145 -24.28 -2.44 -21.71
C TRP A 145 -23.71 -2.51 -20.29
N GLN A 146 -24.40 -3.20 -19.40
CA GLN A 146 -23.94 -3.45 -18.04
C GLN A 146 -23.70 -4.94 -17.83
N GLU A 147 -22.75 -5.30 -16.99
CA GLU A 147 -22.53 -6.71 -16.65
C GLU A 147 -23.46 -7.16 -15.53
N ILE A 148 -23.97 -8.37 -15.66
CA ILE A 148 -24.86 -9.01 -14.71
C ILE A 148 -24.50 -10.49 -14.59
N SER A 149 -24.48 -11.00 -13.36
CA SER A 149 -24.41 -12.45 -13.11
C SER A 149 -25.81 -13.00 -12.98
N LEU A 150 -26.22 -13.85 -13.93
CA LEU A 150 -27.49 -14.58 -13.86
C LEU A 150 -27.22 -16.00 -13.37
N SER A 151 -28.30 -16.74 -13.10
CA SER A 151 -28.24 -18.12 -12.61
C SER A 151 -27.37 -19.06 -13.47
N HIS A 152 -27.27 -18.78 -14.76
CA HIS A 152 -26.60 -19.62 -15.78
C HIS A 152 -25.33 -18.98 -16.37
N GLY A 153 -24.69 -18.03 -15.68
CA GLY A 153 -23.41 -17.45 -16.12
C GLY A 153 -23.33 -15.92 -16.05
N TYR A 154 -22.36 -15.36 -16.79
CA TYR A 154 -22.11 -13.92 -16.83
C TYR A 154 -22.53 -13.32 -18.16
N TYR A 155 -23.29 -12.24 -18.10
CA TYR A 155 -23.89 -11.62 -19.28
C TYR A 155 -23.68 -10.11 -19.26
N ARG A 156 -23.66 -9.51 -20.45
CA ARG A 156 -23.93 -8.08 -20.61
C ARG A 156 -25.40 -7.90 -20.93
N ILE A 157 -26.07 -7.03 -20.19
CA ILE A 157 -27.48 -6.69 -20.35
C ILE A 157 -27.65 -5.27 -20.87
N LEU A 158 -28.59 -5.09 -21.79
CA LEU A 158 -29.06 -3.79 -22.26
C LEU A 158 -30.58 -3.77 -22.23
N HIS A 159 -31.16 -2.77 -21.57
CA HIS A 159 -32.60 -2.62 -21.42
C HIS A 159 -33.13 -1.40 -22.19
N HIS A 160 -34.02 -1.66 -23.14
CA HIS A 160 -34.72 -0.62 -23.90
C HIS A 160 -36.19 -0.58 -23.48
N ALA A 161 -36.48 0.17 -22.41
CA ALA A 161 -37.82 0.25 -21.82
C ALA A 161 -38.90 0.71 -22.82
N LYS A 162 -38.57 1.66 -23.72
CA LYS A 162 -39.50 2.15 -24.76
C LYS A 162 -40.03 1.04 -25.68
N TYR A 163 -39.22 0.01 -25.92
CA TYR A 163 -39.55 -1.10 -26.81
C TYR A 163 -39.88 -2.38 -26.03
N HIS A 164 -39.95 -2.31 -24.70
CA HIS A 164 -40.07 -3.44 -23.79
C HIS A 164 -39.12 -4.59 -24.17
N ALA A 165 -37.87 -4.24 -24.46
CA ALA A 165 -36.87 -5.17 -24.97
C ALA A 165 -35.66 -5.26 -24.03
N ILE A 166 -35.19 -6.48 -23.79
CA ILE A 166 -33.94 -6.80 -23.10
C ILE A 166 -33.04 -7.54 -24.06
N TYR A 167 -31.78 -7.13 -24.10
CA TYR A 167 -30.72 -7.78 -24.85
C TYR A 167 -29.72 -8.38 -23.88
N LEU A 168 -29.31 -9.62 -24.12
CA LEU A 168 -28.26 -10.31 -23.38
C LEU A 168 -27.15 -10.77 -24.32
N TYR A 169 -25.92 -10.47 -23.95
CA TYR A 169 -24.72 -10.97 -24.63
C TYR A 169 -23.92 -11.80 -23.64
N ASP A 170 -23.69 -13.07 -23.97
CA ASP A 170 -22.96 -14.02 -23.13
C ASP A 170 -21.47 -13.68 -23.09
N ILE A 171 -20.96 -13.45 -21.89
CA ILE A 171 -19.54 -13.17 -21.60
C ILE A 171 -18.97 -14.19 -20.61
N THR A 172 -19.63 -15.34 -20.44
CA THR A 172 -19.27 -16.34 -19.42
C THR A 172 -17.85 -16.86 -19.66
N TYR A 173 -17.54 -17.27 -20.89
CA TYR A 173 -16.19 -17.73 -21.25
C TYR A 173 -15.11 -16.65 -21.03
N ASP A 174 -15.40 -15.39 -21.38
CA ASP A 174 -14.46 -14.29 -21.20
C ASP A 174 -14.18 -14.04 -19.71
N ARG A 175 -15.23 -14.12 -18.88
CA ARG A 175 -15.13 -13.96 -17.42
C ARG A 175 -14.40 -15.12 -16.76
N GLU A 176 -14.74 -16.35 -17.11
CA GLU A 176 -14.05 -17.54 -16.63
C GLU A 176 -12.56 -17.52 -17.02
N MET A 177 -12.23 -17.10 -18.25
CA MET A 177 -10.84 -16.93 -18.68
C MET A 177 -10.12 -15.82 -17.91
N GLN A 178 -10.80 -14.71 -17.60
CA GLN A 178 -10.22 -13.63 -16.82
C GLN A 178 -9.94 -14.07 -15.37
N GLU A 179 -10.89 -14.75 -14.74
CA GLU A 179 -10.74 -15.31 -13.39
C GLU A 179 -9.64 -16.39 -13.35
N ALA A 180 -9.63 -17.30 -14.32
CA ALA A 180 -8.57 -18.30 -14.45
C ALA A 180 -7.20 -17.63 -14.63
N THR A 181 -7.09 -16.61 -15.49
CA THR A 181 -5.83 -15.88 -15.70
C THR A 181 -5.35 -15.22 -14.40
N ASP A 182 -6.23 -14.53 -13.68
CA ASP A 182 -5.89 -13.89 -12.40
C ASP A 182 -5.43 -14.92 -11.35
N SER A 183 -6.12 -16.06 -11.26
CA SER A 183 -5.77 -17.14 -10.33
C SER A 183 -4.39 -17.75 -10.61
N THR A 184 -3.98 -17.79 -11.89
CA THR A 184 -2.71 -18.38 -12.34
C THR A 184 -1.52 -17.41 -12.31
N ILE A 185 -1.71 -16.17 -11.86
CA ILE A 185 -0.60 -15.21 -11.70
C ILE A 185 0.46 -15.84 -10.78
N VAL A 186 1.73 -15.79 -11.20
CA VAL A 186 2.84 -16.33 -10.42
C VAL A 186 3.18 -15.35 -9.32
N VAL A 187 3.24 -15.87 -8.11
CA VAL A 187 3.74 -15.19 -6.92
C VAL A 187 5.14 -15.75 -6.66
N MET A 188 6.11 -14.87 -6.43
CA MET A 188 7.44 -15.26 -5.98
C MET A 188 7.61 -14.96 -4.50
N GLY A 189 8.34 -15.83 -3.81
CA GLY A 189 8.68 -15.64 -2.41
C GLY A 189 10.15 -15.88 -2.11
N SER A 190 10.62 -15.23 -1.05
CA SER A 190 11.91 -15.45 -0.43
C SER A 190 11.70 -15.66 1.06
N LEU A 191 12.13 -16.81 1.57
CA LEU A 191 12.12 -17.17 2.98
C LEU A 191 13.54 -17.12 3.53
N LEU A 192 13.70 -16.56 4.72
CA LEU A 192 14.94 -16.59 5.51
C LEU A 192 14.66 -17.18 6.89
N LEU A 193 15.52 -18.09 7.32
CA LEU A 193 15.62 -18.55 8.69
C LEU A 193 16.57 -17.60 9.43
N ASP A 194 16.04 -16.81 10.35
CA ASP A 194 16.82 -15.76 11.02
C ASP A 194 17.61 -16.35 12.20
N ASP A 195 18.88 -15.94 12.32
CA ASP A 195 19.88 -16.49 13.26
C ASP A 195 20.01 -18.03 13.22
N TYR A 196 19.84 -18.61 12.03
CA TYR A 196 19.96 -20.05 11.80
C TYR A 196 21.34 -20.60 12.20
N ASP A 197 22.42 -19.90 11.85
CA ASP A 197 23.78 -20.29 12.21
C ASP A 197 23.96 -20.36 13.74
N ASP A 198 23.55 -19.31 14.45
CA ASP A 198 23.64 -19.25 15.92
C ASP A 198 22.80 -20.34 16.58
N LEU A 199 21.65 -20.67 16.01
CA LEU A 199 20.81 -21.78 16.45
C LEU A 199 21.51 -23.13 16.31
N LEU A 200 22.18 -23.37 15.17
CA LEU A 200 22.95 -24.60 14.94
C LEU A 200 24.18 -24.68 15.85
N TYR A 201 24.87 -23.57 16.10
CA TYR A 201 26.02 -23.51 17.02
C TYR A 201 25.64 -23.78 18.48
N ALA A 202 24.41 -23.47 18.88
CA ALA A 202 23.90 -23.76 20.21
C ALA A 202 23.58 -25.26 20.43
N MET A 203 23.53 -26.04 19.35
CA MET A 203 23.21 -27.47 19.36
C MET A 203 24.48 -28.34 19.21
N ASP A 204 24.40 -29.61 19.61
CA ASP A 204 25.43 -30.60 19.29
C ASP A 204 25.20 -31.16 17.88
N ASP A 205 26.27 -31.66 17.22
CA ASP A 205 26.23 -32.11 15.82
C ASP A 205 25.08 -33.09 15.51
N GLU A 206 24.72 -33.96 16.45
CA GLU A 206 23.62 -34.92 16.29
C GLU A 206 22.25 -34.25 16.32
N LYS A 207 22.03 -33.33 17.28
CA LYS A 207 20.79 -32.54 17.36
C LYS A 207 20.64 -31.59 16.19
N SER A 208 21.72 -30.93 15.76
CA SER A 208 21.73 -30.04 14.60
C SER A 208 21.24 -30.78 13.37
N ALA A 209 21.90 -31.89 12.98
CA ALA A 209 21.52 -32.66 11.80
C ALA A 209 20.07 -33.17 11.84
N LYS A 210 19.58 -33.55 13.04
CA LYS A 210 18.18 -33.95 13.22
C LYS A 210 17.21 -32.77 13.06
N PHE A 211 17.53 -31.63 13.67
CA PHE A 211 16.73 -30.40 13.56
C PHE A 211 16.62 -29.93 12.11
N GLU A 212 17.73 -29.87 11.36
CA GLU A 212 17.72 -29.47 9.94
C GLU A 212 16.81 -30.39 9.11
N SER A 213 16.94 -31.71 9.30
CA SER A 213 16.13 -32.68 8.57
C SER A 213 14.64 -32.59 8.92
N GLU A 214 14.29 -32.33 10.19
CA GLU A 214 12.90 -32.12 10.61
C GLU A 214 12.35 -30.82 10.00
N LEU A 215 13.11 -29.72 10.09
CA LEU A 215 12.68 -28.41 9.61
C LEU A 215 12.46 -28.40 8.11
N ILE A 216 13.39 -28.95 7.33
CA ILE A 216 13.26 -29.06 5.88
C ILE A 216 12.04 -29.93 5.52
N SER A 217 11.79 -31.01 6.27
CA SER A 217 10.63 -31.87 6.06
C SER A 217 9.31 -31.13 6.34
N ASP A 218 9.25 -30.35 7.43
CA ASP A 218 8.06 -29.59 7.81
C ASP A 218 7.77 -28.46 6.81
N LEU A 219 8.80 -27.76 6.35
CA LEU A 219 8.69 -26.73 5.31
C LEU A 219 8.20 -27.32 3.99
N HIS A 220 8.71 -28.49 3.58
CA HIS A 220 8.22 -29.17 2.37
C HIS A 220 6.79 -29.67 2.53
N HIS A 221 6.42 -30.21 3.70
CA HIS A 221 5.06 -30.64 3.95
C HIS A 221 4.06 -29.48 3.86
N TRP A 222 4.39 -28.34 4.46
CA TRP A 222 3.60 -27.11 4.33
C TRP A 222 3.55 -26.65 2.86
N ALA A 223 4.67 -26.63 2.16
CA ALA A 223 4.70 -26.24 0.75
C ALA A 223 3.80 -27.12 -0.12
N ASP A 224 3.83 -28.45 0.08
CA ASP A 224 3.00 -29.40 -0.66
C ASP A 224 1.50 -29.20 -0.41
N GLN A 225 1.09 -28.82 0.81
CA GLN A 225 -0.31 -28.55 1.16
C GLN A 225 -0.92 -27.40 0.36
N TYR A 226 -0.11 -26.40 0.00
CA TYR A 226 -0.54 -25.20 -0.72
C TYR A 226 0.06 -25.11 -2.14
N HIS A 227 0.50 -26.24 -2.70
CA HIS A 227 1.07 -26.34 -4.05
C HIS A 227 2.24 -25.37 -4.31
N ILE A 228 3.00 -25.06 -3.26
CA ILE A 228 4.14 -24.14 -3.31
C ILE A 228 5.36 -24.92 -3.79
N PHE A 229 6.01 -24.44 -4.84
CA PHE A 229 7.35 -24.88 -5.17
C PHE A 229 8.35 -24.22 -4.21
N LEU A 230 8.88 -24.99 -3.27
CA LEU A 230 9.91 -24.57 -2.32
C LEU A 230 11.27 -25.15 -2.72
N LYS A 231 12.29 -24.29 -2.83
CA LYS A 231 13.66 -24.71 -3.13
C LYS A 231 14.67 -23.99 -2.24
N PRO A 232 15.54 -24.71 -1.50
CA PRO A 232 16.65 -24.08 -0.80
C PRO A 232 17.62 -23.45 -1.81
N THR A 233 18.01 -22.22 -1.55
CA THR A 233 19.04 -21.47 -2.29
C THR A 233 20.34 -21.37 -1.52
N ASP A 234 20.25 -21.40 -0.19
CA ASP A 234 21.38 -21.43 0.75
C ASP A 234 20.96 -22.26 2.00
N GLU A 235 21.83 -22.37 3.01
CA GLU A 235 21.52 -23.10 4.26
C GLU A 235 20.35 -22.47 5.04
N ASP A 236 20.26 -21.14 5.04
CA ASP A 236 19.23 -20.35 5.74
C ASP A 236 18.13 -19.79 4.82
N ARG A 237 18.24 -19.99 3.49
CA ARG A 237 17.39 -19.30 2.49
C ARG A 237 16.65 -20.24 1.55
N PHE A 238 15.40 -19.89 1.30
CA PHE A 238 14.54 -20.62 0.36
C PHE A 238 13.85 -19.68 -0.62
N MET A 239 13.72 -20.15 -1.86
CA MET A 239 12.90 -19.54 -2.90
C MET A 239 11.56 -20.27 -2.99
N LEU A 240 10.48 -19.49 -3.11
CA LEU A 240 9.11 -19.98 -3.22
C LEU A 240 8.51 -19.52 -4.54
N LEU A 241 7.76 -20.41 -5.21
CA LEU A 241 6.87 -20.05 -6.31
C LEU A 241 5.49 -20.66 -6.04
N LEU A 242 4.44 -19.85 -6.17
CA LEU A 242 3.06 -20.29 -5.98
C LEU A 242 2.13 -19.50 -6.90
N THR A 243 0.86 -19.89 -6.95
CA THR A 243 -0.16 -19.15 -7.69
C THR A 243 -0.84 -18.12 -6.80
N LYS A 244 -1.43 -17.09 -7.41
CA LYS A 244 -2.26 -16.11 -6.68
C LYS A 244 -3.47 -16.79 -6.03
N ALA A 245 -4.01 -17.86 -6.62
CA ALA A 245 -5.03 -18.68 -5.98
C ALA A 245 -4.57 -19.25 -4.63
N ASP A 246 -3.39 -19.89 -4.58
CA ASP A 246 -2.85 -20.45 -3.34
C ASP A 246 -2.49 -19.34 -2.33
N LEU A 247 -1.96 -18.21 -2.82
CA LEU A 247 -1.71 -17.03 -1.98
C LEU A 247 -3.01 -16.52 -1.32
N ASN A 248 -4.11 -16.42 -2.05
CA ASN A 248 -5.39 -15.97 -1.50
C ASN A 248 -5.89 -16.90 -0.38
N ILE A 249 -5.61 -18.20 -0.47
CA ILE A 249 -5.92 -19.16 0.61
C ILE A 249 -5.08 -18.83 1.84
N LEU A 250 -3.75 -18.66 1.67
CA LEU A 250 -2.82 -18.30 2.75
C LEU A 250 -3.17 -16.95 3.41
N GLU A 251 -3.51 -15.92 2.61
CA GLU A 251 -3.93 -14.61 3.13
C GLU A 251 -5.26 -14.71 3.91
N LYS A 252 -6.20 -15.56 3.46
CA LYS A 252 -7.49 -15.77 4.13
C LYS A 252 -7.35 -16.41 5.51
N GLU A 253 -6.42 -17.34 5.66
CA GLU A 253 -6.06 -17.91 6.98
C GLU A 253 -4.99 -17.10 7.72
N LYS A 254 -4.57 -15.94 7.18
CA LYS A 254 -3.53 -15.08 7.75
C LYS A 254 -2.21 -15.81 8.02
N PHE A 255 -1.81 -16.73 7.14
CA PHE A 255 -0.59 -17.55 7.24
C PHE A 255 -0.48 -18.38 8.53
N GLN A 256 -1.61 -18.78 9.14
CA GLN A 256 -1.60 -19.61 10.34
C GLN A 256 -0.86 -20.93 10.16
N SER A 257 -0.96 -21.58 8.99
CA SER A 257 -0.23 -22.83 8.71
C SER A 257 1.29 -22.67 8.77
N PHE A 258 1.82 -21.57 8.22
CA PHE A 258 3.23 -21.24 8.27
C PHE A 258 3.70 -20.96 9.70
N GLU A 259 2.90 -20.23 10.47
CA GLU A 259 3.17 -19.93 11.89
C GLU A 259 3.15 -21.19 12.79
N MET A 260 2.37 -22.22 12.44
CA MET A 260 2.35 -23.48 13.18
C MET A 260 3.68 -24.22 13.12
N ILE A 261 4.44 -24.10 12.03
CA ILE A 261 5.78 -24.68 11.91
C ILE A 261 6.65 -24.12 13.04
N ARG A 262 6.73 -22.79 13.15
CA ARG A 262 7.48 -22.07 14.18
C ARG A 262 7.08 -22.51 15.59
N LYS A 263 5.78 -22.50 15.89
CA LYS A 263 5.24 -22.89 17.21
C LYS A 263 5.63 -24.32 17.62
N SER A 264 5.69 -25.25 16.66
CA SER A 264 6.11 -26.63 16.96
C SER A 264 7.57 -26.73 17.43
N TYR A 265 8.43 -25.79 17.03
CA TYR A 265 9.82 -25.68 17.49
C TYR A 265 9.92 -24.91 18.81
N GLU A 266 9.09 -23.89 19.03
CA GLU A 266 8.99 -23.21 20.33
C GLU A 266 8.59 -24.19 21.45
N GLU A 267 7.65 -25.10 21.21
CA GLU A 267 7.26 -26.16 22.15
C GLU A 267 8.43 -27.11 22.50
N LYS A 268 9.40 -27.25 21.59
CA LYS A 268 10.65 -28.00 21.79
C LYS A 268 11.76 -27.16 22.42
N ASN A 269 11.49 -25.90 22.82
CA ASN A 269 12.47 -24.91 23.28
C ASN A 269 13.55 -24.57 22.22
N ILE A 270 13.19 -24.58 20.95
CA ILE A 270 14.06 -24.19 19.84
C ILE A 270 13.56 -22.83 19.32
N PRO A 271 14.32 -21.73 19.52
CA PRO A 271 13.89 -20.37 19.15
C PRO A 271 14.07 -20.12 17.65
N LEU A 272 13.27 -20.82 16.84
CA LEU A 272 13.25 -20.67 15.38
C LEU A 272 12.55 -19.36 14.98
N SER A 273 13.23 -18.52 14.21
CA SER A 273 12.67 -17.29 13.62
C SER A 273 12.61 -17.40 12.10
N MET A 274 11.49 -17.00 11.49
CA MET A 274 11.27 -17.18 10.05
C MET A 274 10.61 -15.96 9.39
N ALA A 275 11.31 -15.39 8.40
CA ALA A 275 10.87 -14.23 7.63
C ALA A 275 10.50 -14.62 6.20
N LEU A 276 9.33 -14.19 5.72
CA LEU A 276 8.84 -14.52 4.38
C LEU A 276 8.41 -13.26 3.62
N GLY A 277 9.07 -12.96 2.51
CA GLY A 277 8.67 -11.91 1.59
C GLY A 277 8.02 -12.49 0.34
N LEU A 278 6.78 -12.09 0.02
CA LEU A 278 6.01 -12.54 -1.15
C LEU A 278 5.62 -11.36 -2.02
N ALA A 279 5.72 -11.53 -3.35
CA ALA A 279 5.32 -10.50 -4.31
C ALA A 279 4.67 -11.08 -5.56
N TYR A 280 3.83 -10.26 -6.19
CA TYR A 280 3.16 -10.56 -7.46
C TYR A 280 2.88 -9.29 -8.24
N THR A 281 2.44 -9.45 -9.50
CA THR A 281 1.98 -8.33 -10.35
C THR A 281 0.48 -8.45 -10.60
N GLN A 282 -0.20 -7.32 -10.82
CA GLN A 282 -1.58 -7.30 -11.30
C GLN A 282 -1.65 -7.26 -12.84
N GLU A 283 -0.50 -7.11 -13.51
CA GLU A 283 -0.44 -7.09 -14.96
C GLU A 283 -0.47 -8.51 -15.55
N ILE A 284 -1.14 -8.66 -16.69
CA ILE A 284 -1.18 -9.94 -17.44
C ILE A 284 0.23 -10.38 -17.85
N LYS A 285 1.07 -9.42 -18.25
CA LYS A 285 2.47 -9.69 -18.62
C LYS A 285 3.34 -9.58 -17.38
N GLN A 286 3.86 -10.70 -16.92
CA GLN A 286 4.57 -10.75 -15.65
C GLN A 286 6.09 -10.54 -15.85
N ASP A 287 6.63 -9.44 -15.33
CA ASP A 287 8.08 -9.23 -15.24
C ASP A 287 8.63 -9.93 -14.00
N MET A 288 9.17 -11.14 -14.20
CA MET A 288 9.66 -11.98 -13.11
C MET A 288 10.88 -11.39 -12.38
N ILE A 289 11.67 -10.54 -13.03
CA ILE A 289 12.83 -9.90 -12.37
C ILE A 289 12.31 -8.87 -11.37
N LEU A 290 11.33 -8.06 -11.79
CA LEU A 290 10.71 -7.06 -10.92
C LEU A 290 9.97 -7.73 -9.75
N VAL A 291 9.20 -8.78 -10.00
CA VAL A 291 8.50 -9.55 -8.95
C VAL A 291 9.50 -10.17 -7.97
N SER A 292 10.58 -10.79 -8.44
CA SER A 292 11.62 -11.37 -7.58
C SER A 292 12.31 -10.33 -6.70
N ASN A 293 12.70 -9.19 -7.27
CA ASN A 293 13.31 -8.09 -6.50
C ASN A 293 12.33 -7.54 -5.46
N GLN A 294 11.05 -7.45 -5.81
CA GLN A 294 10.01 -7.02 -4.88
C GLN A 294 9.82 -8.00 -3.73
N ALA A 295 9.85 -9.32 -3.99
CA ALA A 295 9.76 -10.35 -2.95
C ALA A 295 10.95 -10.27 -1.98
N ARG A 296 12.17 -10.04 -2.49
CA ARG A 296 13.36 -9.83 -1.66
C ARG A 296 13.27 -8.55 -0.83
N SER A 297 12.82 -7.46 -1.41
CA SER A 297 12.55 -6.22 -0.66
C SER A 297 11.49 -6.43 0.44
N ASN A 298 10.48 -7.25 0.18
CA ASN A 298 9.47 -7.58 1.19
C ASN A 298 10.03 -8.45 2.31
N LEU A 299 10.98 -9.35 2.01
CA LEU A 299 11.72 -10.11 3.01
C LEU A 299 12.56 -9.16 3.89
N ASP A 300 13.25 -8.20 3.30
CA ASP A 300 14.02 -7.20 4.04
C ASP A 300 13.10 -6.35 4.95
N LEU A 301 11.87 -6.03 4.50
CA LEU A 301 10.85 -5.39 5.32
C LEU A 301 10.38 -6.28 6.49
N ALA A 302 10.22 -7.58 6.25
CA ALA A 302 9.88 -8.54 7.31
C ALA A 302 10.97 -8.59 8.39
N LEU A 303 12.23 -8.69 7.97
CA LEU A 303 13.41 -8.70 8.85
C LEU A 303 13.55 -7.39 9.62
N GLY A 304 13.37 -6.25 8.95
CA GLY A 304 13.36 -4.93 9.58
C GLY A 304 12.28 -4.79 10.65
N ARG A 305 11.21 -5.61 10.60
CA ARG A 305 10.15 -5.62 11.62
C ARG A 305 10.30 -6.74 12.66
N GLY A 306 11.30 -7.59 12.52
CA GLY A 306 11.77 -8.53 13.53
C GLY A 306 11.74 -10.00 13.17
N GLY A 307 11.95 -10.34 11.89
CA GLY A 307 12.17 -11.72 11.46
C GLY A 307 10.89 -12.54 11.37
N ASP A 308 10.06 -12.58 12.41
CA ASP A 308 8.85 -13.42 12.51
C ASP A 308 7.63 -12.85 11.78
N GLN A 309 7.78 -12.50 10.50
CA GLN A 309 6.71 -11.89 9.71
C GLN A 309 6.67 -12.40 8.28
N VAL A 310 5.44 -12.45 7.76
CA VAL A 310 5.16 -12.59 6.33
C VAL A 310 4.73 -11.24 5.78
N VAL A 311 5.40 -10.80 4.72
CA VAL A 311 5.09 -9.55 4.02
C VAL A 311 4.66 -9.88 2.60
N VAL A 312 3.42 -9.52 2.25
CA VAL A 312 2.86 -9.69 0.91
C VAL A 312 2.65 -8.31 0.29
N ARG A 313 3.26 -8.05 -0.87
CA ARG A 313 3.05 -6.79 -1.60
C ARG A 313 3.05 -7.01 -3.10
N ALA A 314 2.00 -6.54 -3.77
CA ALA A 314 2.01 -6.38 -5.22
C ALA A 314 2.94 -5.22 -5.63
N ILE A 315 3.52 -5.24 -6.84
CA ILE A 315 4.52 -4.23 -7.29
C ILE A 315 4.08 -2.77 -7.08
N GLU A 316 2.79 -2.46 -7.23
CA GLU A 316 2.23 -1.11 -7.00
C GLU A 316 1.21 -1.06 -5.84
N GLY A 317 1.26 -2.08 -4.97
CA GLY A 317 0.34 -2.26 -3.86
C GLY A 317 0.90 -1.79 -2.53
N LYS A 318 0.00 -1.71 -1.53
CA LYS A 318 0.40 -1.59 -0.12
C LYS A 318 0.94 -2.93 0.37
N ALA A 319 1.91 -2.89 1.29
CA ALA A 319 2.39 -4.09 1.97
C ALA A 319 1.38 -4.55 3.02
N ASN A 320 0.97 -5.82 2.92
CA ASN A 320 0.21 -6.52 3.94
C ASN A 320 1.19 -7.30 4.83
N PHE A 321 1.02 -7.18 6.14
CA PHE A 321 1.85 -7.84 7.14
C PHE A 321 1.04 -8.89 7.88
N TYR A 322 1.61 -10.08 8.05
CA TYR A 322 1.03 -11.19 8.82
C TYR A 322 2.07 -11.69 9.82
N GLY A 323 1.67 -11.91 11.09
CA GLY A 323 2.57 -12.28 12.19
C GLY A 323 3.00 -11.11 13.08
N GLY A 324 4.11 -11.25 13.81
CA GLY A 324 4.71 -10.18 14.64
C GLY A 324 4.30 -10.11 16.11
N ASN A 325 3.84 -11.21 16.72
CA ASN A 325 3.45 -11.26 18.14
C ASN A 325 4.60 -11.54 19.12
N THR A 326 5.84 -11.70 18.65
CA THR A 326 6.98 -12.06 19.49
C THR A 326 7.84 -10.84 19.85
N SER A 327 8.11 -10.71 21.15
CA SER A 327 9.13 -9.79 21.68
C SER A 327 10.50 -10.28 21.22
N HIS A 328 11.29 -9.35 20.66
CA HIS A 328 12.71 -9.55 20.38
C HIS A 328 13.39 -10.15 21.61
N THR A 329 13.89 -11.38 21.49
CA THR A 329 14.78 -11.95 22.50
C THR A 329 16.18 -11.40 22.25
N GLU A 330 16.84 -10.91 23.31
CA GLU A 330 18.23 -10.48 23.22
C GLU A 330 19.09 -11.62 22.69
N LYS A 331 19.80 -11.36 21.58
CA LYS A 331 20.81 -12.28 21.04
C LYS A 331 22.19 -11.67 21.27
N ARG A 332 23.06 -12.39 21.98
CA ARG A 332 24.45 -11.99 22.25
C ARG A 332 25.37 -12.85 21.39
N SER A 333 25.93 -12.26 20.34
CA SER A 333 27.07 -12.84 19.61
C SER A 333 28.31 -12.00 19.85
N ASP A 334 29.05 -12.30 20.93
CA ASP A 334 30.35 -11.65 21.24
C ASP A 334 31.33 -11.72 20.06
N ILE A 335 31.17 -12.74 19.21
CA ILE A 335 31.93 -12.93 17.98
C ILE A 335 31.60 -11.83 16.97
N ARG A 336 30.31 -11.52 16.76
CA ARG A 336 29.86 -10.48 15.85
C ARG A 336 30.35 -9.10 16.28
N VAL A 337 30.20 -8.75 17.56
CA VAL A 337 30.71 -7.48 18.12
C VAL A 337 32.22 -7.37 17.88
N LYS A 338 32.97 -8.44 18.16
CA LYS A 338 34.42 -8.48 17.97
C LYS A 338 34.83 -8.33 16.50
N LEU A 339 34.17 -9.05 15.58
CA LEU A 339 34.45 -8.96 14.15
C LEU A 339 34.19 -7.54 13.63
N PHE A 340 33.06 -6.94 14.05
CA PHE A 340 32.73 -5.56 13.70
C PHE A 340 33.77 -4.58 14.24
N PHE A 341 34.15 -4.71 15.51
CA PHE A 341 35.17 -3.86 16.12
C PHE A 341 36.52 -3.93 15.39
N GLN A 342 36.94 -5.12 14.94
CA GLN A 342 38.15 -5.26 14.13
C GLN A 342 38.03 -4.56 12.76
N ALA A 343 36.89 -4.70 12.09
CA ALA A 343 36.63 -3.99 10.83
C ALA A 343 36.60 -2.47 11.02
N LEU A 344 35.95 -1.97 12.09
CA LEU A 344 35.95 -0.56 12.48
C LEU A 344 37.37 -0.05 12.71
N LYS A 345 38.19 -0.80 13.47
CA LYS A 345 39.62 -0.48 13.69
C LYS A 345 40.36 -0.35 12.37
N SER A 346 40.18 -1.29 11.43
CA SER A 346 40.80 -1.23 10.10
C SER A 346 40.38 0.03 9.33
N SER A 347 39.09 0.35 9.28
CA SER A 347 38.58 1.55 8.61
C SER A 347 39.15 2.83 9.22
N VAL A 348 39.08 2.98 10.55
CA VAL A 348 39.58 4.17 11.26
C VAL A 348 41.09 4.33 11.11
N VAL A 349 41.87 3.24 11.23
CA VAL A 349 43.33 3.27 11.07
C VAL A 349 43.72 3.66 9.64
N SER A 350 42.93 3.27 8.64
CA SER A 350 43.18 3.59 7.22
C SER A 350 42.82 5.02 6.82
N ALA A 351 41.92 5.67 7.56
CA ALA A 351 41.46 7.04 7.30
C ALA A 351 42.49 8.10 7.70
N ASP A 352 42.48 9.27 7.05
CA ASP A 352 43.37 10.39 7.38
C ASP A 352 42.92 11.16 8.63
N ASN A 353 41.60 11.16 8.87
CA ASN A 353 40.90 11.72 10.02
C ASN A 353 39.46 11.17 10.05
N VAL A 354 38.78 11.35 11.18
CA VAL A 354 37.43 10.82 11.41
C VAL A 354 36.48 11.95 11.81
N VAL A 355 35.29 11.95 11.23
CA VAL A 355 34.18 12.80 11.65
C VAL A 355 33.09 11.89 12.21
N ILE A 356 32.68 12.13 13.45
CA ILE A 356 31.62 11.37 14.11
C ILE A 356 30.37 12.24 14.11
N ALA A 357 29.27 11.71 13.61
CA ALA A 357 28.01 12.44 13.50
C ALA A 357 26.91 11.66 14.21
N GLY A 358 26.15 12.36 15.05
CA GLY A 358 24.87 11.90 15.57
C GLY A 358 23.73 12.34 14.66
N HIS A 359 22.50 12.07 15.08
CA HIS A 359 21.31 12.66 14.45
C HIS A 359 21.14 14.14 14.85
N ARG A 360 20.42 14.90 14.02
CA ARG A 360 19.97 16.27 14.31
C ARG A 360 19.09 16.30 15.54
N PHE A 361 19.12 17.40 16.28
CA PHE A 361 18.54 17.48 17.63
C PHE A 361 18.98 16.32 18.53
N PRO A 362 20.30 16.18 18.76
CA PRO A 362 20.84 14.99 19.40
C PRO A 362 20.37 14.86 20.85
N ASP A 363 20.14 13.63 21.29
CA ASP A 363 19.94 13.29 22.69
C ASP A 363 21.23 12.74 23.32
N THR A 364 21.13 12.30 24.57
CA THR A 364 22.28 11.77 25.32
C THR A 364 22.81 10.46 24.77
N ASP A 365 22.03 9.68 24.02
CA ASP A 365 22.52 8.44 23.41
C ASP A 365 23.38 8.73 22.19
N SER A 366 22.90 9.62 21.32
CA SER A 366 23.63 10.16 20.19
C SER A 366 24.96 10.84 20.60
N ILE A 367 24.94 11.73 21.60
CA ILE A 367 26.18 12.38 22.09
C ILE A 367 27.07 11.41 22.88
N GLY A 368 26.48 10.55 23.71
CA GLY A 368 27.21 9.57 24.52
C GLY A 368 27.98 8.58 23.65
N SER A 369 27.31 7.97 22.68
CA SER A 369 27.92 7.07 21.70
C SER A 369 28.98 7.78 20.86
N ALA A 370 28.76 9.04 20.45
CA ALA A 370 29.75 9.83 19.71
C ALA A 370 31.03 10.07 20.54
N LEU A 371 30.90 10.43 21.81
CA LEU A 371 32.03 10.60 22.74
C LEU A 371 32.77 9.28 22.99
N GLY A 372 32.04 8.16 23.09
CA GLY A 372 32.65 6.84 23.21
C GLY A 372 33.50 6.47 21.99
N ILE A 373 32.96 6.66 20.78
CA ILE A 373 33.71 6.43 19.53
C ILE A 373 34.90 7.39 19.41
N TYR A 374 34.74 8.66 19.79
CA TYR A 374 35.85 9.61 19.85
C TYR A 374 36.99 9.07 20.72
N GLN A 375 36.68 8.58 21.91
CA GLN A 375 37.70 8.03 22.81
C GLN A 375 38.37 6.77 22.25
N ILE A 376 37.61 5.91 21.54
CA ILE A 376 38.16 4.74 20.84
C ILE A 376 39.12 5.20 19.72
N CYS A 377 38.75 6.18 18.90
CA CYS A 377 39.62 6.76 17.88
C CYS A 377 40.92 7.33 18.47
N GLN A 378 40.83 7.99 19.63
CA GLN A 378 42.00 8.52 20.33
C GLN A 378 42.94 7.40 20.83
N SER A 379 42.40 6.24 21.24
CA SER A 379 43.21 5.07 21.60
C SER A 379 44.05 4.54 20.43
N TRP A 380 43.59 4.79 19.19
CA TRP A 380 44.29 4.47 17.96
C TRP A 380 45.08 5.64 17.38
N LYS A 381 45.21 6.75 18.15
CA LYS A 381 45.94 7.97 17.78
C LYS A 381 45.42 8.60 16.48
N LYS A 382 44.11 8.52 16.24
CA LYS A 382 43.44 9.15 15.10
C LYS A 382 42.81 10.47 15.48
N ASP A 383 43.02 11.47 14.64
CA ASP A 383 42.40 12.78 14.79
C ASP A 383 40.92 12.67 14.43
N ALA A 384 40.08 12.75 15.44
CA ALA A 384 38.63 12.64 15.33
C ALA A 384 37.95 13.91 15.88
N ARG A 385 36.82 14.29 15.31
CA ARG A 385 35.93 15.34 15.83
C ARG A 385 34.47 14.94 15.69
N ILE A 386 33.65 15.39 16.64
CA ILE A 386 32.20 15.21 16.64
C ILE A 386 31.59 16.45 16.00
N ILE A 387 30.86 16.27 14.90
CA ILE A 387 30.12 17.38 14.27
C ILE A 387 28.93 17.75 15.16
N ILE A 388 28.74 19.05 15.41
CA ILE A 388 27.65 19.53 16.25
C ILE A 388 27.10 20.86 15.74
N ASN A 389 25.77 21.02 15.82
CA ASN A 389 25.09 22.29 15.61
C ASN A 389 24.57 22.84 16.94
N GLN A 390 25.16 23.95 17.40
CA GLN A 390 24.82 24.58 18.67
C GLN A 390 23.36 25.07 18.74
N SER A 391 22.72 25.38 17.60
CA SER A 391 21.32 25.81 17.61
C SER A 391 20.31 24.67 17.79
N GLU A 392 20.76 23.42 17.69
CA GLU A 392 19.89 22.23 17.74
C GLU A 392 20.05 21.44 19.05
N LEU A 393 20.82 21.95 20.02
CA LEU A 393 21.03 21.27 21.29
C LEU A 393 19.82 21.41 22.22
N ASN A 394 19.37 20.29 22.77
CA ASN A 394 18.34 20.26 23.80
C ASN A 394 18.91 20.65 25.19
N HIS A 395 18.04 20.73 26.21
CA HIS A 395 18.44 21.10 27.57
C HIS A 395 19.46 20.14 28.16
N ASP A 396 19.21 18.83 28.06
CA ASP A 396 20.01 17.78 28.68
C ASP A 396 21.44 17.76 28.11
N ILE A 397 21.59 17.92 26.79
CA ILE A 397 22.88 18.05 26.13
C ILE A 397 23.57 19.36 26.48
N THR A 398 22.83 20.46 26.53
CA THR A 398 23.41 21.76 26.94
C THR A 398 23.96 21.68 28.36
N GLU A 399 23.24 21.04 29.28
CA GLU A 399 23.67 20.83 30.66
C GLU A 399 24.89 19.89 30.72
N LEU A 400 24.89 18.78 29.96
CA LEU A 400 26.02 17.85 29.87
C LEU A 400 27.29 18.57 29.42
N LEU A 401 27.20 19.37 28.37
CA LEU A 401 28.33 20.11 27.80
C LEU A 401 28.73 21.35 28.63
N SER A 402 27.90 21.76 29.59
CA SER A 402 28.23 22.85 30.52
C SER A 402 29.24 22.46 31.59
N ASP A 403 29.45 21.16 31.82
CA ASP A 403 30.48 20.65 32.72
C ASP A 403 31.87 21.16 32.30
N ASN A 404 32.68 21.57 33.29
CA ASN A 404 34.00 22.14 33.04
C ASN A 404 34.88 21.22 32.17
N TYR A 405 34.71 19.90 32.29
CA TYR A 405 35.46 18.93 31.48
C TYR A 405 35.28 19.16 29.97
N PHE A 406 34.04 19.30 29.51
CA PHE A 406 33.74 19.54 28.09
C PHE A 406 33.99 20.98 27.70
N LYS A 407 33.66 21.93 28.58
CA LYS A 407 33.82 23.36 28.31
C LYS A 407 35.28 23.77 28.10
N GLU A 408 36.19 23.23 28.90
CA GLU A 408 37.64 23.54 28.78
C GLU A 408 38.29 22.87 27.56
N ASN A 409 37.70 21.79 27.05
CA ASN A 409 38.25 20.97 25.97
C ASN A 409 37.37 20.96 24.71
N TYR A 410 36.43 21.89 24.58
CA TYR A 410 35.35 21.82 23.57
C TYR A 410 35.89 21.61 22.15
N ASP A 411 36.90 22.37 21.73
CA ASP A 411 37.51 22.30 20.39
C ASP A 411 38.30 21.01 20.13
N GLN A 412 38.59 20.22 21.18
CA GLN A 412 39.21 18.90 21.04
C GLN A 412 38.19 17.82 20.69
N PHE A 413 36.94 17.98 21.15
CA PHE A 413 35.86 17.04 20.93
C PHE A 413 35.03 17.42 19.70
N PHE A 414 34.63 18.69 19.60
CA PHE A 414 33.57 19.14 18.73
C PHE A 414 34.08 20.00 17.57
N ILE A 415 33.34 19.98 16.47
CA ILE A 415 33.55 20.84 15.31
C ILE A 415 32.20 21.33 14.76
N THR A 416 32.12 22.60 14.40
CA THR A 416 30.92 23.19 13.79
C THR A 416 30.99 23.09 12.26
N HIS A 417 29.83 23.21 11.59
CA HIS A 417 29.74 23.26 10.13
C HIS A 417 30.68 24.28 9.49
N ASP A 418 30.83 25.45 10.10
CA ASP A 418 31.69 26.53 9.60
C ASP A 418 33.17 26.15 9.53
N HIS A 419 33.62 25.24 10.39
CA HIS A 419 35.01 24.80 10.48
C HIS A 419 35.24 23.40 9.90
N LEU A 420 34.17 22.67 9.58
CA LEU A 420 34.27 21.28 9.13
C LEU A 420 35.04 21.15 7.82
N ASN A 421 34.80 22.03 6.85
CA ASN A 421 35.47 21.98 5.55
C ASN A 421 37.01 22.07 5.66
N ASP A 422 37.53 22.78 6.66
CA ASP A 422 38.98 22.89 6.90
C ASP A 422 39.57 21.62 7.53
N PHE A 423 38.73 20.81 8.18
CA PHE A 423 39.11 19.54 8.78
C PHE A 423 39.04 18.39 7.77
N LEU A 424 38.18 18.47 6.76
CA LEU A 424 38.00 17.41 5.77
C LEU A 424 39.27 17.19 4.93
N LYS A 425 39.65 15.92 4.80
CA LYS A 425 40.71 15.41 3.91
C LYS A 425 40.12 14.44 2.89
N THR A 426 40.93 14.07 1.89
CA THR A 426 40.53 13.15 0.82
C THR A 426 40.06 11.78 1.34
N LYS A 427 40.66 11.25 2.42
CA LYS A 427 40.22 10.00 3.06
C LYS A 427 39.67 10.25 4.47
N THR A 428 38.74 11.19 4.59
CA THR A 428 37.97 11.35 5.82
C THR A 428 36.95 10.22 5.94
N LEU A 429 36.88 9.57 7.10
CA LEU A 429 35.86 8.59 7.41
C LEU A 429 34.75 9.24 8.25
N PHE A 430 33.49 9.04 7.86
CA PHE A 430 32.34 9.42 8.67
C PHE A 430 31.87 8.22 9.50
N ILE A 431 31.58 8.42 10.78
CA ILE A 431 30.95 7.42 11.65
C ILE A 431 29.63 7.99 12.12
N LEU A 432 28.53 7.40 11.66
CA LEU A 432 27.18 7.73 12.07
C LEU A 432 26.85 6.90 13.31
N VAL A 433 26.48 7.58 14.38
CA VAL A 433 26.03 6.94 15.62
C VAL A 433 24.56 7.28 15.86
N ASP A 434 23.81 6.28 16.32
CA ASP A 434 22.39 6.43 16.71
C ASP A 434 21.45 6.87 15.56
N HIS A 435 21.88 6.68 14.32
CA HIS A 435 21.02 6.82 13.14
C HIS A 435 21.65 6.14 11.91
N HIS A 436 20.80 5.75 10.97
CA HIS A 436 21.19 5.19 9.67
C HIS A 436 20.56 5.92 8.47
N ARG A 437 19.79 6.99 8.73
CA ARG A 437 19.05 7.75 7.71
C ARG A 437 19.77 9.07 7.39
N PRO A 438 20.12 9.33 6.12
CA PRO A 438 20.81 10.57 5.72
C PRO A 438 20.12 11.85 6.18
N THR A 439 18.80 11.91 6.06
CA THR A 439 17.95 13.06 6.38
C THR A 439 17.91 13.41 7.87
N LEU A 440 18.29 12.46 8.73
CA LEU A 440 18.40 12.67 10.17
C LEU A 440 19.82 13.05 10.58
N SER A 441 20.82 12.90 9.71
CA SER A 441 22.22 13.06 10.07
C SER A 441 22.61 14.53 10.22
N GLU A 442 23.40 14.85 11.24
CA GLU A 442 24.07 16.15 11.32
C GLU A 442 25.07 16.35 10.17
N ALA A 443 25.54 15.26 9.54
CA ALA A 443 26.49 15.27 8.43
C ALA A 443 25.84 15.04 7.05
N GLU A 444 24.53 15.25 6.89
CA GLU A 444 23.76 14.95 5.66
C GLU A 444 24.45 15.44 4.38
N ALA A 445 25.05 16.63 4.40
CA ALA A 445 25.71 17.23 3.23
C ALA A 445 27.00 16.52 2.78
N TYR A 446 27.57 15.62 3.59
CA TYR A 446 28.91 15.04 3.39
C TYR A 446 28.90 13.52 3.22
N ILE A 447 27.94 12.82 3.82
CA ILE A 447 27.91 11.35 3.90
C ILE A 447 27.84 10.63 2.54
N ASN A 448 27.35 11.29 1.48
CA ASN A 448 27.29 10.70 0.14
C ASN A 448 28.63 10.72 -0.60
N ASP A 449 29.52 11.65 -0.25
CA ASP A 449 30.81 11.87 -0.93
C ASP A 449 32.00 11.22 -0.20
N HIS A 450 31.74 10.56 0.93
CA HIS A 450 32.77 10.01 1.81
C HIS A 450 32.44 8.59 2.31
N ASP A 451 33.49 7.84 2.63
CA ASP A 451 33.36 6.54 3.27
C ASP A 451 32.66 6.69 4.62
N THR A 452 31.61 5.90 4.83
CA THR A 452 30.74 6.03 6.02
C THR A 452 30.59 4.69 6.75
N VAL A 453 30.69 4.71 8.07
CA VAL A 453 30.34 3.60 8.98
C VAL A 453 29.07 3.95 9.75
N ILE A 454 28.18 2.99 9.95
CA ILE A 454 26.94 3.16 10.72
C ILE A 454 26.97 2.29 11.97
N ILE A 455 26.60 2.85 13.12
CA ILE A 455 26.43 2.17 14.40
C ILE A 455 25.10 2.64 14.99
N ASP A 456 24.09 1.78 14.95
CA ASP A 456 22.73 2.17 15.33
C ASP A 456 21.95 0.97 15.89
N HIS A 457 21.01 1.24 16.78
CA HIS A 457 20.11 0.27 17.40
C HIS A 457 18.67 0.37 16.87
N HIS A 458 18.41 1.28 15.93
CA HIS A 458 17.11 1.38 15.28
C HIS A 458 16.91 0.31 14.20
N ARG A 459 15.64 -0.02 13.96
CA ARG A 459 15.25 -0.86 12.83
C ARG A 459 15.58 -0.17 11.51
N ARG A 460 16.10 -0.94 10.56
CA ARG A 460 16.44 -0.44 9.22
C ARG A 460 15.21 0.16 8.52
N SER A 461 15.33 1.41 8.09
CA SER A 461 14.31 2.14 7.33
C SER A 461 14.56 2.05 5.82
N GLU A 462 13.52 2.29 5.00
CA GLU A 462 13.63 2.26 3.52
C GLU A 462 14.65 3.28 2.98
N ASP A 463 14.82 4.41 3.67
CA ASP A 463 15.76 5.49 3.33
C ASP A 463 17.12 5.38 4.05
N CYS A 464 17.50 4.17 4.48
CA CYS A 464 18.84 3.89 5.00
C CYS A 464 19.94 4.24 3.98
N LEU A 465 21.05 4.80 4.45
CA LEU A 465 22.22 5.07 3.61
C LEU A 465 22.74 3.77 2.96
N SER A 466 22.76 3.74 1.62
CA SER A 466 22.99 2.52 0.83
C SER A 466 24.47 2.21 0.56
N ASN A 467 25.34 3.22 0.67
CA ASN A 467 26.77 3.17 0.33
C ASN A 467 27.70 3.20 1.56
N SER A 468 27.26 2.73 2.73
CA SER A 468 28.14 2.59 3.89
C SER A 468 29.19 1.49 3.66
N VAL A 469 30.43 1.76 4.09
CA VAL A 469 31.54 0.79 4.04
C VAL A 469 31.33 -0.31 5.07
N LEU A 470 30.69 0.03 6.19
CA LEU A 470 30.44 -0.88 7.29
C LEU A 470 29.17 -0.43 8.03
N SER A 471 28.32 -1.38 8.44
CA SER A 471 27.07 -1.07 9.14
C SER A 471 26.81 -2.08 10.27
N TYR A 472 26.67 -1.57 11.49
CA TYR A 472 26.23 -2.31 12.67
C TYR A 472 24.85 -1.83 13.07
N LEU A 473 23.84 -2.61 12.72
CA LEU A 473 22.47 -2.38 13.12
C LEU A 473 22.06 -3.51 14.07
N GLU A 474 21.77 -3.15 15.32
CA GLU A 474 21.36 -4.09 16.37
C GLU A 474 20.03 -3.66 17.00
N PRO A 475 18.87 -3.98 16.36
CA PRO A 475 17.55 -3.60 16.86
C PRO A 475 17.17 -4.13 18.24
N SER A 476 17.93 -5.11 18.75
CA SER A 476 17.73 -5.72 20.06
C SER A 476 18.48 -5.01 21.20
N ALA A 477 19.47 -4.16 20.88
CA ALA A 477 20.22 -3.43 21.88
C ALA A 477 19.43 -2.25 22.45
N SER A 478 19.71 -1.86 23.70
CA SER A 478 18.96 -0.78 24.33
C SER A 478 19.18 0.55 23.65
N SER A 479 20.43 0.84 23.26
CA SER A 479 20.87 2.14 22.77
C SER A 479 22.20 2.02 22.00
N ALA A 480 22.57 3.01 21.18
CA ALA A 480 23.89 3.05 20.55
C ALA A 480 25.02 3.16 21.59
N SER A 481 24.76 3.80 22.74
CA SER A 481 25.71 3.82 23.87
C SER A 481 25.96 2.43 24.45
N GLU A 482 24.98 1.51 24.45
CA GLU A 482 25.21 0.10 24.80
C GLU A 482 26.21 -0.53 23.82
N LEU A 483 25.96 -0.41 22.51
CA LEU A 483 26.82 -0.98 21.46
C LEU A 483 28.26 -0.44 21.52
N VAL A 484 28.41 0.87 21.69
CA VAL A 484 29.73 1.51 21.82
C VAL A 484 30.42 1.09 23.12
N THR A 485 29.66 0.82 24.19
CA THR A 485 30.22 0.33 25.45
C THR A 485 30.87 -1.04 25.28
N GLU A 486 30.24 -1.94 24.53
CA GLU A 486 30.78 -3.28 24.25
C GLU A 486 32.13 -3.23 23.52
N TYR A 487 32.36 -2.22 22.68
CA TYR A 487 33.64 -2.05 22.00
C TYR A 487 34.82 -1.81 22.93
N PHE A 488 34.58 -1.22 24.11
CA PHE A 488 35.67 -1.00 25.07
C PHE A 488 36.22 -2.30 25.66
N GLU A 489 35.50 -3.43 25.59
CA GLU A 489 36.02 -4.74 26.00
C GLU A 489 37.16 -5.22 25.08
N PHE A 490 37.21 -4.73 23.84
CA PHE A 490 38.18 -5.13 22.83
C PHE A 490 39.32 -4.13 22.64
N VAL A 491 39.28 -3.00 23.34
CA VAL A 491 40.40 -2.03 23.36
C VAL A 491 41.55 -2.66 24.17
N GLU A 492 42.74 -2.75 23.55
CA GLU A 492 43.92 -3.39 24.17
C GLU A 492 44.24 -2.78 25.55
N GLU A 493 44.43 -3.64 26.56
CA GLU A 493 44.76 -3.26 27.93
C GLU A 493 46.04 -2.39 27.95
N GLY A 494 45.85 -1.08 28.15
CA GLY A 494 46.94 -0.09 28.23
C GLY A 494 46.78 1.16 27.37
N ASN A 495 45.85 1.18 26.41
CA ASN A 495 45.74 2.30 25.44
C ASN A 495 44.60 3.31 25.67
N SER A 496 43.59 3.03 26.50
CA SER A 496 42.70 4.06 27.06
C SER A 496 41.80 3.47 28.16
N LYS A 497 41.85 4.06 29.37
CA LYS A 497 40.78 3.86 30.36
C LYS A 497 39.63 4.77 29.93
N VAL A 498 38.40 4.24 29.83
CA VAL A 498 37.20 5.07 29.59
C VAL A 498 37.21 6.22 30.58
N ASP A 499 37.10 7.44 30.08
CA ASP A 499 37.10 8.64 30.89
C ASP A 499 35.81 8.68 31.72
N ASP A 500 35.85 9.21 32.95
CA ASP A 500 34.69 9.15 33.84
C ASP A 500 33.53 10.02 33.33
N MET A 501 33.82 11.15 32.67
CA MET A 501 32.80 11.99 32.03
C MET A 501 32.26 11.36 30.76
N ILE A 502 33.09 10.68 29.96
CA ILE A 502 32.61 9.92 28.79
C ILE A 502 31.79 8.71 29.24
N ALA A 503 32.19 8.01 30.30
CA ALA A 503 31.41 6.93 30.89
C ALA A 503 30.07 7.43 31.44
N THR A 504 30.05 8.64 32.00
CA THR A 504 28.82 9.31 32.46
C THR A 504 27.89 9.62 31.28
N ALA A 505 28.43 10.13 30.16
CA ALA A 505 27.66 10.43 28.95
C ALA A 505 27.07 9.16 28.29
N LEU A 506 27.88 8.09 28.14
CA LEU A 506 27.40 6.79 27.65
C LEU A 506 26.30 6.22 28.56
N LEU A 507 26.48 6.30 29.88
CA LEU A 507 25.48 5.80 30.82
C LEU A 507 24.20 6.65 30.80
N SER A 508 24.29 7.97 30.59
CA SER A 508 23.09 8.79 30.38
C SER A 508 22.32 8.38 29.14
N GLY A 509 23.01 8.05 28.03
CA GLY A 509 22.39 7.53 26.82
C GLY A 509 21.58 6.25 27.08
N ILE A 510 22.20 5.27 27.73
CA ILE A 510 21.52 4.03 28.13
C ILE A 510 20.31 4.34 29.03
N VAL A 511 20.46 5.22 30.02
CA VAL A 511 19.37 5.56 30.97
C VAL A 511 18.20 6.24 30.28
N VAL A 512 18.43 7.11 29.28
CA VAL A 512 17.37 7.80 28.55
C VAL A 512 16.62 6.83 27.64
N ASP A 513 17.32 6.07 26.81
CA ASP A 513 16.70 5.15 25.83
C ASP A 513 15.96 3.99 26.48
N THR A 514 16.45 3.53 27.62
CA THR A 514 15.79 2.49 28.40
C THR A 514 14.69 3.02 29.31
N ASN A 515 14.47 4.33 29.36
CA ASN A 515 13.62 4.97 30.35
C ASN A 515 13.92 4.43 31.77
N GLN A 516 15.16 4.62 32.23
CA GLN A 516 15.67 4.13 33.51
C GLN A 516 15.58 2.59 33.67
N PHE A 517 16.01 1.85 32.65
CA PHE A 517 16.04 0.38 32.62
C PHE A 517 14.66 -0.30 32.59
N SER A 518 13.60 0.44 32.23
CA SER A 518 12.23 -0.08 32.16
C SER A 518 11.84 -0.61 30.78
N LEU A 519 12.46 -0.09 29.72
CA LEU A 519 12.18 -0.43 28.33
C LEU A 519 13.43 -0.97 27.64
N ARG A 520 13.24 -1.92 26.71
CA ARG A 520 14.30 -2.48 25.84
C ARG A 520 15.60 -2.80 26.58
N THR A 521 15.46 -3.28 27.81
CA THR A 521 16.58 -3.55 28.70
C THR A 521 16.70 -5.05 28.84
N GLY A 522 17.90 -5.56 28.64
CA GLY A 522 18.20 -6.90 29.14
C GLY A 522 19.62 -7.05 29.65
N SER A 523 20.11 -8.27 29.59
CA SER A 523 21.35 -8.71 30.20
C SER A 523 22.56 -7.93 29.68
N ARG A 524 22.60 -7.60 28.39
CA ARG A 524 23.68 -6.83 27.76
C ARG A 524 23.68 -5.39 28.24
N THR A 525 22.50 -4.78 28.29
CA THR A 525 22.30 -3.43 28.84
C THR A 525 22.82 -3.30 30.27
N PHE A 526 22.50 -4.26 31.15
CA PHE A 526 23.00 -4.25 32.52
C PHE A 526 24.52 -4.48 32.61
N GLN A 527 25.10 -5.29 31.73
CA GLN A 527 26.55 -5.48 31.65
C GLN A 527 27.25 -4.20 31.23
N ALA A 528 26.76 -3.52 30.19
CA ALA A 528 27.25 -2.23 29.75
C ALA A 528 27.15 -1.18 30.88
N ALA A 529 26.00 -1.08 31.55
CA ALA A 529 25.83 -0.17 32.66
C ALA A 529 26.78 -0.47 33.84
N ALA A 530 26.95 -1.75 34.20
CA ALA A 530 27.89 -2.17 35.23
C ALA A 530 29.34 -1.84 34.86
N TYR A 531 29.71 -2.05 33.59
CA TYR A 531 31.02 -1.69 33.06
C TYR A 531 31.25 -0.18 33.16
N LEU A 532 30.36 0.66 32.65
CA LEU A 532 30.47 2.12 32.73
C LEU A 532 30.54 2.62 34.17
N LYS A 533 29.75 2.01 35.06
CA LYS A 533 29.80 2.32 36.49
C LYS A 533 31.15 1.98 37.10
N SER A 534 31.75 0.86 36.71
CA SER A 534 33.11 0.48 37.13
C SER A 534 34.20 1.45 36.63
N LYS A 535 33.92 2.20 35.56
CA LYS A 535 34.82 3.23 35.00
C LYS A 535 34.64 4.61 35.62
N GLY A 536 33.63 4.82 36.46
CA GLY A 536 33.44 6.08 37.20
C GLY A 536 32.22 6.88 36.79
N ALA A 537 31.31 6.32 35.97
CA ALA A 537 30.08 7.01 35.58
C ALA A 537 29.30 7.53 36.81
N ASP A 538 28.97 8.82 36.82
CA ASP A 538 28.34 9.48 37.96
C ASP A 538 26.81 9.54 37.81
N SER A 539 26.13 8.64 38.51
CA SER A 539 24.67 8.55 38.51
C SER A 539 23.99 9.79 39.10
N VAL A 540 24.68 10.52 39.99
CA VAL A 540 24.13 11.77 40.54
C VAL A 540 24.13 12.84 39.46
N LYS A 541 25.23 12.98 38.69
CA LYS A 541 25.25 13.89 37.54
C LYS A 541 24.15 13.53 36.53
N ILE A 542 23.99 12.26 36.19
CA ILE A 542 22.91 11.81 35.29
C ILE A 542 21.54 12.24 35.84
N GLN A 543 21.28 12.08 37.13
CA GLN A 543 20.04 12.58 37.73
C GLN A 543 19.88 14.10 37.69
N TYR A 544 20.97 14.88 37.69
CA TYR A 544 20.90 16.34 37.50
C TYR A 544 20.61 16.70 36.05
N LEU A 545 21.20 15.99 35.08
CA LEU A 545 20.97 16.19 33.65
C LEU A 545 19.52 15.95 33.27
N LEU A 546 18.91 14.89 33.82
CA LEU A 546 17.55 14.47 33.48
C LEU A 546 16.47 15.18 34.32
N LYS A 547 16.78 16.33 34.93
CA LYS A 547 15.80 17.07 35.73
C LYS A 547 14.80 17.78 34.85
N GLU A 548 13.54 17.45 35.06
CA GLU A 548 12.45 18.13 34.39
C GLU A 548 12.04 19.44 35.08
N SER A 549 11.50 20.36 34.29
CA SER A 549 10.99 21.62 34.81
C SER A 549 9.73 21.39 35.66
N LEU A 550 9.54 22.22 36.70
CA LEU A 550 8.32 22.18 37.50
C LEU A 550 7.06 22.41 36.66
N GLU A 551 7.15 23.22 35.61
CA GLU A 551 6.04 23.51 34.69
C GLU A 551 5.63 22.28 33.89
N THR A 552 6.60 21.53 33.34
CA THR A 552 6.37 20.27 32.61
C THR A 552 5.70 19.25 33.51
N ILE A 553 6.23 19.03 34.72
CA ILE A 553 5.67 18.10 35.71
C ILE A 553 4.25 18.51 36.10
N THR A 554 4.02 19.81 36.36
CA THR A 554 2.69 20.31 36.74
C THR A 554 1.67 20.11 35.63
N THR A 555 2.07 20.33 34.38
CA THR A 555 1.20 20.15 33.21
C THR A 555 0.82 18.69 33.03
N ARG A 556 1.80 17.78 33.09
CA ARG A 556 1.57 16.34 33.01
C ARG A 556 0.68 15.82 34.14
N ASN A 557 0.93 16.22 35.38
CA ASN A 557 0.09 15.83 36.51
C ASN A 557 -1.37 16.30 36.37
N ARG A 558 -1.62 17.49 35.79
CA ARG A 558 -2.99 17.96 35.51
C ARG A 558 -3.70 17.11 34.45
N LEU A 559 -2.98 16.56 33.49
CA LEU A 559 -3.55 15.63 32.51
C LEU A 559 -3.87 14.30 33.17
N ILE A 560 -2.95 13.75 33.97
CA ILE A 560 -3.17 12.50 34.70
C ILE A 560 -4.35 12.62 35.67
N GLU A 561 -4.47 13.75 36.39
CA GLU A 561 -5.60 14.02 37.30
C GLU A 561 -6.97 13.97 36.59
N LYS A 562 -7.03 14.32 35.30
CA LYS A 562 -8.25 14.31 34.48
C LYS A 562 -8.52 12.98 33.77
N MET A 563 -7.67 11.96 33.96
CA MET A 563 -7.81 10.71 33.21
C MET A 563 -9.09 9.96 33.58
N GLU A 564 -9.64 9.28 32.58
CA GLU A 564 -10.75 8.34 32.71
C GLU A 564 -10.24 6.94 32.41
N LEU A 565 -10.45 6.00 33.35
CA LEU A 565 -10.13 4.58 33.15
C LEU A 565 -11.39 3.84 32.72
N LEU A 566 -11.35 3.22 31.54
CA LEU A 566 -12.41 2.34 31.05
C LEU A 566 -12.32 0.96 31.70
N ASP A 567 -13.46 0.26 31.80
CA ASP A 567 -13.53 -1.10 32.39
C ASP A 567 -12.61 -2.12 31.69
N SER A 568 -12.21 -1.85 30.45
CA SER A 568 -11.29 -2.67 29.66
C SER A 568 -9.81 -2.38 29.87
N GLY A 569 -9.43 -1.57 30.86
CA GLY A 569 -8.03 -1.26 31.17
C GLY A 569 -7.42 -0.13 30.32
N HIS A 570 -8.23 0.56 29.51
CA HIS A 570 -7.77 1.68 28.69
C HIS A 570 -7.94 3.02 29.45
N ALA A 571 -6.84 3.73 29.69
CA ALA A 571 -6.83 5.04 30.33
C ALA A 571 -6.81 6.16 29.28
N ILE A 572 -7.73 7.13 29.35
CA ILE A 572 -7.85 8.22 28.38
C ILE A 572 -7.82 9.57 29.11
N THR A 573 -7.01 10.51 28.65
CA THR A 573 -7.04 11.90 29.14
C THR A 573 -7.06 12.92 28.01
N LEU A 574 -7.55 14.12 28.31
CA LEU A 574 -7.73 15.22 27.38
C LEU A 574 -6.97 16.46 27.87
N SER A 575 -6.27 17.14 26.96
CA SER A 575 -5.76 18.49 27.25
C SER A 575 -6.90 19.50 27.37
N ASP A 576 -6.58 20.70 27.87
CA ASP A 576 -7.53 21.81 27.79
C ASP A 576 -7.70 22.25 26.32
N GLU A 577 -8.93 22.60 25.91
CA GLU A 577 -9.27 22.90 24.50
C GLU A 577 -8.40 24.00 23.87
N GLU A 578 -8.08 25.02 24.67
CA GLU A 578 -7.33 26.22 24.30
C GLU A 578 -5.81 26.07 24.51
N ALA A 579 -5.37 25.04 25.25
CA ALA A 579 -3.97 24.86 25.60
C ALA A 579 -3.28 23.99 24.55
N ILE A 580 -2.39 24.60 23.75
CA ILE A 580 -1.50 23.85 22.87
C ILE A 580 -0.50 23.08 23.73
N LEU A 581 -0.46 21.76 23.53
CA LEU A 581 0.47 20.87 24.19
C LEU A 581 1.46 20.31 23.15
N ASP A 582 2.73 20.25 23.52
CA ASP A 582 3.74 19.64 22.68
C ASP A 582 3.65 18.10 22.70
N ASN A 583 4.18 17.48 21.65
CA ASN A 583 4.12 16.03 21.50
C ASN A 583 4.90 15.27 22.59
N VAL A 584 5.97 15.87 23.13
CA VAL A 584 6.83 15.21 24.13
C VAL A 584 6.09 15.12 25.45
N THR A 585 5.48 16.20 25.91
CA THR A 585 4.67 16.20 27.13
C THR A 585 3.48 15.24 27.01
N ALA A 586 2.82 15.18 25.85
CA ALA A 586 1.73 14.22 25.61
C ALA A 586 2.21 12.76 25.64
N ALA A 587 3.37 12.48 25.01
CA ALA A 587 4.00 11.16 25.02
C ALA A 587 4.37 10.72 26.44
N GLN A 588 5.09 11.55 27.19
CA GLN A 588 5.48 11.27 28.57
C GLN A 588 4.26 11.08 29.48
N THR A 589 3.18 11.83 29.26
CA THR A 589 1.94 11.67 30.02
C THR A 589 1.33 10.30 29.77
N ALA A 590 1.32 9.83 28.52
CA ALA A 590 0.85 8.49 28.19
C ALA A 590 1.74 7.41 28.83
N ASP A 591 3.08 7.59 28.77
CA ASP A 591 4.03 6.67 29.40
C ASP A 591 3.82 6.59 30.93
N GLU A 592 3.61 7.72 31.61
CA GLU A 592 3.39 7.75 33.05
C GLU A 592 2.03 7.15 33.46
N MET A 593 0.99 7.33 32.64
CA MET A 593 -0.32 6.69 32.85
C MET A 593 -0.24 5.16 32.84
N LEU A 594 0.69 4.55 32.09
CA LEU A 594 0.91 3.10 32.12
C LEU A 594 1.45 2.58 33.46
N GLY A 595 2.04 3.46 34.28
CA GLY A 595 2.52 3.11 35.62
C GLY A 595 1.39 2.99 36.65
N ILE A 596 0.15 3.33 36.29
CA ILE A 596 -1.02 3.26 37.16
C ILE A 596 -1.59 1.85 37.13
N ASP A 597 -1.94 1.33 38.31
CA ASP A 597 -2.53 0.00 38.44
C ASP A 597 -3.80 -0.14 37.58
N HIS A 598 -3.98 -1.30 36.96
CA HIS A 598 -5.07 -1.61 36.03
C HIS A 598 -5.09 -0.83 34.69
N VAL A 599 -3.98 -0.20 34.29
CA VAL A 599 -3.86 0.43 32.96
C VAL A 599 -3.07 -0.47 32.00
N ASP A 600 -3.75 -1.04 31.01
CA ASP A 600 -3.17 -1.88 29.94
C ASP A 600 -2.73 -1.06 28.72
N ALA A 601 -3.40 0.06 28.48
CA ALA A 601 -3.07 1.04 27.45
C ALA A 601 -3.49 2.45 27.88
N SER A 602 -2.73 3.45 27.45
CA SER A 602 -2.99 4.86 27.76
C SER A 602 -3.08 5.71 26.49
N PHE A 603 -3.98 6.69 26.50
CA PHE A 603 -4.23 7.60 25.39
C PHE A 603 -4.33 9.04 25.89
N VAL A 604 -3.46 9.90 25.38
CA VAL A 604 -3.47 11.33 25.65
C VAL A 604 -3.94 12.05 24.40
N ILE A 605 -5.12 12.68 24.48
CA ILE A 605 -5.72 13.45 23.39
C ILE A 605 -5.43 14.93 23.66
N TYR A 606 -4.75 15.61 22.74
CA TYR A 606 -4.26 16.96 23.00
C TYR A 606 -4.33 17.87 21.78
N ARG A 607 -4.47 19.17 22.03
CA ARG A 607 -4.43 20.20 20.99
C ARG A 607 -2.98 20.42 20.56
N ARG A 608 -2.62 20.01 19.34
CA ARG A 608 -1.26 20.19 18.79
C ARG A 608 -1.09 21.55 18.12
N LYS A 609 -2.15 22.01 17.44
CA LYS A 609 -2.28 23.35 16.83
C LYS A 609 -3.74 23.78 16.88
N ALA A 610 -4.04 25.02 16.50
CA ALA A 610 -5.40 25.56 16.54
C ALA A 610 -6.46 24.65 15.89
N ASP A 611 -6.13 23.99 14.77
CA ASP A 611 -7.04 23.14 13.98
C ASP A 611 -6.64 21.65 13.98
N GLU A 612 -5.72 21.22 14.85
CA GLU A 612 -5.12 19.88 14.82
C GLU A 612 -5.09 19.26 16.22
N VAL A 613 -5.66 18.06 16.33
CA VAL A 613 -5.69 17.24 17.55
C VAL A 613 -4.75 16.05 17.37
N GLY A 614 -3.85 15.84 18.33
CA GLY A 614 -3.01 14.66 18.41
C GLY A 614 -3.58 13.63 19.38
N ILE A 615 -3.30 12.36 19.12
CA ILE A 615 -3.41 11.29 20.12
C ILE A 615 -2.04 10.66 20.28
N SER A 616 -1.53 10.58 21.51
CA SER A 616 -0.39 9.73 21.86
C SER A 616 -0.89 8.49 22.57
N ALA A 617 -0.55 7.31 22.06
CA ALA A 617 -0.96 6.03 22.59
C ALA A 617 0.23 5.19 23.07
N ARG A 618 0.08 4.53 24.23
CA ARG A 618 1.08 3.62 24.82
C ARG A 618 0.44 2.34 25.35
N SER A 619 1.19 1.25 25.38
CA SER A 619 0.84 -0.02 26.03
C SER A 619 2.09 -0.78 26.47
N LEU A 620 1.95 -1.68 27.45
CA LEU A 620 2.99 -2.64 27.85
C LEU A 620 3.09 -3.86 26.92
N GLY A 621 2.35 -3.87 25.79
CA GLY A 621 2.42 -4.90 24.76
C GLY A 621 1.24 -5.88 24.76
N SER A 622 0.39 -5.85 25.79
CA SER A 622 -0.87 -6.61 25.83
C SER A 622 -1.91 -6.05 24.84
N VAL A 623 -1.90 -4.74 24.61
CA VAL A 623 -2.80 -4.03 23.70
C VAL A 623 -2.03 -3.51 22.50
N ASN A 624 -2.48 -3.85 21.30
CA ASN A 624 -1.86 -3.37 20.06
C ASN A 624 -2.33 -1.95 19.72
N VAL A 625 -1.66 -0.94 20.28
CA VAL A 625 -2.01 0.47 20.05
C VAL A 625 -1.70 0.96 18.64
N GLN A 626 -0.77 0.32 17.91
CA GLN A 626 -0.53 0.61 16.49
C GLN A 626 -1.82 0.46 15.71
N THR A 627 -2.46 -0.69 15.82
CA THR A 627 -3.63 -0.97 15.01
C THR A 627 -4.79 -0.02 15.36
N ILE A 628 -4.94 0.39 16.63
CA ILE A 628 -5.96 1.36 17.06
C ILE A 628 -5.71 2.73 16.40
N MET A 629 -4.46 3.19 16.39
CA MET A 629 -4.09 4.46 15.75
C MET A 629 -4.24 4.41 14.22
N GLU A 630 -3.95 3.27 13.58
CA GLU A 630 -4.15 3.07 12.13
C GLU A 630 -5.63 3.23 11.71
N ALA A 631 -6.56 2.72 12.53
CA ALA A 631 -7.99 2.89 12.30
C ALA A 631 -8.43 4.38 12.36
N LEU A 632 -7.65 5.21 13.05
CA LEU A 632 -7.83 6.67 13.12
C LEU A 632 -6.91 7.43 12.15
N GLY A 633 -6.33 6.76 11.15
CA GLY A 633 -5.48 7.38 10.13
C GLY A 633 -4.05 7.71 10.56
N GLY A 634 -3.60 7.18 11.70
CA GLY A 634 -2.25 7.30 12.23
C GLY A 634 -1.42 6.04 12.01
N GLY A 635 -0.51 5.75 12.95
CA GLY A 635 0.34 4.56 12.93
C GLY A 635 1.34 4.52 14.08
N GLY A 636 2.22 3.51 14.06
CA GLY A 636 3.25 3.35 15.07
C GLY A 636 3.72 1.91 15.20
N HIS A 637 4.02 1.50 16.43
CA HIS A 637 4.43 0.16 16.83
C HIS A 637 3.43 -0.43 17.83
N LEU A 638 3.54 -1.75 18.08
CA LEU A 638 2.69 -2.52 18.99
C LEU A 638 2.40 -1.77 20.30
N SER A 639 3.44 -1.24 20.94
CA SER A 639 3.37 -0.57 22.25
C SER A 639 3.29 0.95 22.18
N ASN A 640 3.71 1.59 21.08
CA ASN A 640 3.82 3.06 20.99
C ASN A 640 3.31 3.53 19.62
N ALA A 641 2.22 4.30 19.60
CA ALA A 641 1.62 4.80 18.37
C ALA A 641 1.03 6.20 18.52
N ALA A 642 0.72 6.86 17.41
CA ALA A 642 0.09 8.18 17.42
C ALA A 642 -0.77 8.42 16.17
N THR A 643 -1.71 9.35 16.29
CA THR A 643 -2.45 9.90 15.13
C THR A 643 -2.58 11.43 15.25
N GLN A 644 -2.84 12.08 14.12
CA GLN A 644 -3.12 13.52 14.01
C GLN A 644 -4.41 13.70 13.21
N ILE A 645 -5.38 14.40 13.77
CA ILE A 645 -6.71 14.59 13.20
C ILE A 645 -6.98 16.09 13.09
N THR A 646 -7.25 16.55 11.87
CA THR A 646 -7.53 17.97 11.59
C THR A 646 -9.03 18.26 11.59
N GLY A 647 -9.38 19.49 11.98
CA GLY A 647 -10.76 19.99 11.90
C GLY A 647 -11.76 19.41 12.91
N LYS A 648 -11.27 18.79 13.99
CA LYS A 648 -12.12 18.23 15.07
C LYS A 648 -11.78 18.80 16.44
N THR A 649 -12.76 18.73 17.34
CA THR A 649 -12.61 19.03 18.77
C THR A 649 -11.99 17.85 19.52
N LEU A 650 -11.46 18.09 20.73
CA LEU A 650 -10.88 17.02 21.55
C LEU A 650 -11.94 15.96 21.92
N THR A 651 -13.18 16.39 22.17
CA THR A 651 -14.31 15.50 22.51
C THR A 651 -14.71 14.62 21.34
N GLU A 652 -14.81 15.17 20.13
CA GLU A 652 -15.12 14.36 18.94
C GLU A 652 -14.05 13.30 18.69
N VAL A 653 -12.77 13.64 18.89
CA VAL A 653 -11.67 12.69 18.75
C VAL A 653 -11.72 11.61 19.84
N LYS A 654 -12.08 11.96 21.08
CA LYS A 654 -12.31 11.00 22.16
C LYS A 654 -13.40 10.00 21.81
N ASP A 655 -14.54 10.48 21.31
CA ASP A 655 -15.67 9.61 20.94
C ASP A 655 -15.28 8.64 19.83
N GLN A 656 -14.50 9.09 18.84
CA GLN A 656 -13.97 8.23 17.79
C GLN A 656 -13.00 7.17 18.33
N LEU A 657 -12.11 7.56 19.24
CA LEU A 657 -11.19 6.62 19.88
C LEU A 657 -11.94 5.53 20.64
N ILE A 658 -12.93 5.91 21.45
CA ILE A 658 -13.75 4.96 22.23
C ILE A 658 -14.51 4.01 21.30
N GLN A 659 -15.04 4.51 20.18
CA GLN A 659 -15.72 3.67 19.19
C GLN A 659 -14.77 2.62 18.58
N VAL A 660 -13.56 3.03 18.20
CA VAL A 660 -12.54 2.12 17.65
C VAL A 660 -12.09 1.07 18.68
N ILE A 661 -11.95 1.46 19.95
CA ILE A 661 -11.61 0.51 21.03
C ILE A 661 -12.70 -0.55 21.17
N LYS A 662 -13.98 -0.14 21.23
CA LYS A 662 -15.11 -1.06 21.35
C LYS A 662 -15.24 -2.05 20.20
N GLU A 663 -15.09 -1.58 18.96
CA GLU A 663 -15.16 -2.42 17.75
C GLU A 663 -14.09 -3.51 17.69
N ARG A 664 -13.06 -3.45 18.55
CA ARG A 664 -11.93 -4.38 18.56
C ARG A 664 -11.89 -5.28 19.78
N GLU A 665 -12.66 -4.93 20.81
CA GLU A 665 -12.91 -5.80 21.95
C GLU A 665 -14.05 -6.81 21.66
N GLU A 666 -14.92 -6.52 20.69
CA GLU A 666 -15.92 -7.43 20.10
C GLU A 666 -15.29 -8.38 19.05
#